data_AF-A0A1C6IDK2-F1
#
_entry.id   AF-A0A1C6IDK2-F1
#
_cell.length_a   1.000
_cell.length_b   1.000
_cell.length_c   1.000
_cell.angle_alpha   90.00
_cell.angle_beta   90.00
_cell.angle_gamma   90.00
#
_symmetry.space_group_name_H-M   'P 1'
#
loop_
_entity.id
_entity.type
_entity.pdbx_description
1 polymer ?
#
loop_
_entity_poly.entity_id
_entity_poly.type
_entity_poly.pdbx_seq_one_letter_code
_entity_poly.pdbx_strand_id
1 'polypeptide(L)'
;MKRRYIGFLVVLLFSLLCWGITGVALASEEHEIEYTVSFVDTSDYNTKIFNMQRGKVAEGTVINVSFPKQIIGTDGHIWKSVVDSPQVFTVYQSGTHKYYIEYEQGEKVTEPDEPDAEEKERLERWLDKAWKADCDITGQAPDGERDPNLIIENDLQNNTRIKNLVSMVQEAEWHYFYMIGKNYLPQTLVIGTNFDAEYSSTKEDTFSIGKEKYTVIRVGVRRNWKPETCVHDWEVISTIKNSCLENGQETCRCRRCLTEETVLLPALGHHDTDSDSLCDLCGQRAFEQTVGDIIQTTLKTKEGDIPLAFRCLDTDYNGSGKMLYLSEDVLGKDITGICFDEADYNDSPLRNYFNLAFANDSSIAAALQPIERSDAAGRIDYASLLSKTEYEQYVQEGLIEAGEPHFLRTVDGDKIYAVDSNENMNRVLPAGNEDYGARPFILLNKPVTGETAEPANWKVGDVQMRQVGKKTYRFRCVDEDYSDKQDGHRRSALFLCDSVIRADIDSTNTELKKLTFGTNNNYKISSIRNWLNKNSANSSFNLEPISIGVNTAYTGSTIAGAWEQLDDSRLSHHDIGFQYMQDRLFCLSMEEALKYREELWRFGNSQNNPDSQVSPYSQGYYLRTPFYEEDERGAFQNGSDIYVVDLLNGNIHTALTTSETYGIRPAFALPQG
;
A
#
# COMPACT_ATOMS: atom_id res chain seq x y z
N MET A 1 45.01 -52.57 1.40
CA MET A 1 45.55 -53.36 0.26
C MET A 1 45.23 -52.59 -1.03
N LYS A 2 46.25 -52.14 -1.77
CA LYS A 2 46.31 -51.60 -3.16
C LYS A 2 45.25 -50.52 -3.58
N ARG A 3 45.64 -49.23 -3.74
CA ARG A 3 46.17 -48.53 -4.97
C ARG A 3 45.16 -48.51 -6.14
N ARG A 4 44.86 -47.42 -6.85
CA ARG A 4 45.65 -46.21 -7.21
C ARG A 4 44.72 -45.13 -7.85
N TYR A 5 44.84 -43.84 -7.49
CA TYR A 5 45.33 -42.67 -8.30
C TYR A 5 44.38 -42.20 -9.42
N ILE A 6 44.06 -40.90 -9.58
CA ILE A 6 44.86 -39.71 -10.01
C ILE A 6 44.03 -38.47 -9.61
N GLY A 7 44.49 -37.29 -9.18
CA GLY A 7 45.78 -36.59 -9.00
C GLY A 7 45.42 -35.11 -8.76
N PHE A 8 45.78 -34.50 -7.62
CA PHE A 8 46.98 -33.65 -7.38
C PHE A 8 46.86 -32.23 -7.98
N LEU A 9 47.28 -31.10 -7.37
CA LEU A 9 48.30 -30.76 -6.35
C LEU A 9 48.02 -29.25 -5.98
N VAL A 10 47.93 -28.74 -4.72
CA VAL A 10 49.01 -28.47 -3.71
C VAL A 10 49.92 -27.31 -4.18
N VAL A 11 50.39 -26.31 -3.43
CA VAL A 11 50.43 -25.97 -2.00
C VAL A 11 51.07 -24.57 -1.83
N LEU A 12 50.82 -23.93 -0.69
CA LEU A 12 51.56 -22.79 -0.11
C LEU A 12 53.03 -23.13 0.21
N LEU A 13 53.98 -22.18 0.07
CA LEU A 13 54.94 -21.78 1.15
C LEU A 13 56.17 -21.02 0.58
N PHE A 14 56.43 -19.89 1.23
CA PHE A 14 57.72 -19.33 1.69
C PHE A 14 58.66 -18.53 0.75
N SER A 15 58.65 -17.21 1.03
CA SER A 15 59.77 -16.34 1.45
C SER A 15 60.98 -16.12 0.55
N LEU A 16 61.25 -14.85 0.24
CA LEU A 16 62.60 -14.27 0.22
C LEU A 16 62.58 -12.76 0.51
N LEU A 17 63.65 -12.33 1.17
CA LEU A 17 63.88 -11.10 1.92
C LEU A 17 64.22 -9.87 1.04
N CYS A 18 63.71 -8.72 1.47
CA CYS A 18 64.41 -7.43 1.66
C CYS A 18 65.21 -6.82 0.48
N TRP A 19 64.75 -5.69 -0.07
CA TRP A 19 65.35 -4.34 0.06
C TRP A 19 64.42 -3.29 -0.61
N GLY A 20 64.24 -2.15 0.05
CA GLY A 20 63.10 -1.26 -0.16
C GLY A 20 63.17 -0.34 -1.38
N ILE A 21 61.99 0.02 -1.86
CA ILE A 21 61.67 1.27 -2.57
C ILE A 21 60.28 1.68 -2.08
N THR A 22 60.15 2.92 -1.61
CA THR A 22 58.89 3.62 -1.40
C THR A 22 58.07 3.66 -2.69
N GLY A 23 56.84 3.13 -2.70
CA GLY A 23 55.88 3.22 -3.81
C GLY A 23 54.47 3.28 -3.23
N VAL A 24 53.94 4.47 -2.99
CA VAL A 24 52.94 5.16 -3.85
C VAL A 24 51.64 4.36 -3.92
N ALA A 25 50.60 4.92 -3.30
CA ALA A 25 49.21 4.53 -3.50
C ALA A 25 48.91 4.49 -5.01
N LEU A 26 48.45 3.35 -5.50
CA LEU A 26 47.80 3.26 -6.80
C LEU A 26 46.42 3.91 -6.65
N ALA A 27 46.38 5.22 -6.84
CA ALA A 27 45.19 5.90 -7.29
C ALA A 27 44.82 5.30 -8.65
N SER A 28 43.62 4.75 -8.80
CA SER A 28 43.02 4.60 -10.11
C SER A 28 42.81 6.01 -10.65
N GLU A 29 43.68 6.49 -11.52
CA GLU A 29 43.42 7.70 -12.30
C GLU A 29 42.17 7.44 -13.14
N GLU A 30 41.03 7.98 -12.70
CA GLU A 30 39.88 8.17 -13.58
C GLU A 30 40.37 8.96 -14.80
N HIS A 31 40.31 8.34 -15.97
CA HIS A 31 40.67 9.00 -17.22
C HIS A 31 39.64 10.11 -17.48
N GLU A 32 39.99 11.35 -17.14
CA GLU A 32 39.20 12.53 -17.47
C GLU A 32 39.26 12.80 -18.98
N ILE A 33 38.11 12.73 -19.64
CA ILE A 33 37.96 13.04 -21.06
C ILE A 33 37.57 14.52 -21.20
N GLU A 34 38.36 15.27 -21.98
CA GLU A 34 38.05 16.66 -22.33
C GLU A 34 37.03 16.70 -23.48
N TYR A 35 35.95 17.45 -23.29
CA TYR A 35 34.94 17.68 -24.33
C TYR A 35 34.74 19.16 -24.60
N THR A 36 34.31 19.45 -25.82
CA THR A 36 33.88 20.77 -26.27
C THR A 36 32.56 20.68 -26.99
N VAL A 37 31.65 21.62 -26.74
CA VAL A 37 30.38 21.75 -27.45
C VAL A 37 30.34 23.10 -28.13
N SER A 38 30.25 23.08 -29.46
CA SER A 38 30.21 24.27 -30.31
C SER A 38 28.79 24.53 -30.79
N PHE A 39 28.40 25.79 -30.82
CA PHE A 39 27.09 26.22 -31.31
C PHE A 39 27.30 26.89 -32.65
N VAL A 40 26.79 26.28 -33.71
CA VAL A 40 27.19 26.59 -35.09
C VAL A 40 25.98 26.80 -35.99
N ASP A 41 26.18 27.53 -37.08
CA ASP A 41 25.21 27.66 -38.17
C ASP A 41 25.05 26.30 -38.88
N THR A 42 23.80 25.89 -39.15
CA THR A 42 23.48 24.71 -39.98
C THR A 42 24.12 24.78 -41.37
N SER A 43 24.29 25.98 -41.92
CA SER A 43 24.78 26.22 -43.28
C SER A 43 26.31 26.38 -43.35
N ASP A 44 26.96 26.76 -42.25
CA ASP A 44 28.43 26.86 -42.14
C ASP A 44 28.93 26.63 -40.70
N TYR A 45 29.51 25.46 -40.45
CA TYR A 45 30.00 25.07 -39.13
C TYR A 45 31.21 25.88 -38.62
N ASN A 46 31.81 26.74 -39.46
CA ASN A 46 32.85 27.68 -39.02
C ASN A 46 32.26 28.95 -38.39
N THR A 47 31.00 29.25 -38.68
CA THR A 47 30.28 30.38 -38.12
C THR A 47 29.76 30.01 -36.72
N LYS A 48 30.42 30.56 -35.69
CA LYS A 48 30.10 30.29 -34.29
C LYS A 48 29.03 31.27 -33.80
N ILE A 49 27.87 30.73 -33.42
CA ILE A 49 26.70 31.51 -33.00
C ILE A 49 26.75 31.87 -31.51
N PHE A 50 27.37 31.01 -30.71
CA PHE A 50 27.43 31.15 -29.25
C PHE A 50 28.78 30.69 -28.69
N ASN A 51 29.08 31.08 -27.45
CA ASN A 51 30.32 30.68 -26.79
C ASN A 51 30.37 29.16 -26.60
N MET A 52 31.45 28.55 -27.07
CA MET A 52 31.73 27.12 -26.90
C MET A 52 31.78 26.76 -25.42
N GLN A 53 31.11 25.67 -25.05
CA GLN A 53 31.25 25.08 -23.73
C GLN A 53 32.38 24.05 -23.74
N ARG A 54 33.14 23.96 -22.64
CA ARG A 54 34.22 22.98 -22.48
C ARG A 54 34.22 22.43 -21.06
N GLY A 55 34.57 21.16 -20.91
CA GLY A 55 34.62 20.51 -19.61
C GLY A 55 35.46 19.24 -19.65
N LYS A 56 35.63 18.64 -18.48
CA LYS A 56 36.28 17.34 -18.29
C LYS A 56 35.34 16.43 -17.49
N VAL A 57 35.17 15.20 -17.93
CA VAL A 57 34.30 14.21 -17.27
C VAL A 57 34.95 12.83 -17.31
N ALA A 58 34.61 11.98 -16.35
CA ALA A 58 35.02 10.58 -16.38
C ALA A 58 34.40 9.85 -17.58
N GLU A 59 35.09 8.85 -18.11
CA GLU A 59 34.60 8.03 -19.22
C GLU A 59 33.23 7.40 -18.91
N GLY A 60 32.31 7.42 -19.88
CA GLY A 60 30.94 6.92 -19.72
C GLY A 60 29.96 7.91 -19.07
N THR A 61 30.42 9.10 -18.68
CA THR A 61 29.54 10.14 -18.14
C THR A 61 28.58 10.66 -19.22
N VAL A 62 27.30 10.71 -18.85
CA VAL A 62 26.25 11.35 -19.64
C VAL A 62 26.26 12.84 -19.32
N ILE A 63 26.61 13.68 -20.30
CA ILE A 63 26.59 15.13 -20.16
C ILE A 63 25.29 15.70 -20.71
N ASN A 64 24.63 16.53 -19.91
CA ASN A 64 23.39 17.19 -20.29
C ASN A 64 23.65 18.68 -20.55
N VAL A 65 23.62 19.06 -21.81
CA VAL A 65 24.05 20.39 -22.27
C VAL A 65 22.82 21.25 -22.46
N SER A 66 22.62 22.19 -21.55
CA SER A 66 21.61 23.25 -21.69
C SER A 66 22.14 24.38 -22.56
N PHE A 67 21.31 24.80 -23.51
CA PHE A 67 21.58 25.93 -24.41
C PHE A 67 20.32 26.73 -24.71
N PRO A 68 20.44 28.00 -25.12
CA PRO A 68 19.27 28.79 -25.49
C PRO A 68 18.63 28.24 -26.77
N LYS A 69 17.31 28.00 -26.78
CA LYS A 69 16.60 27.60 -28.02
C LYS A 69 16.59 28.71 -29.08
N GLN A 70 16.84 29.96 -28.68
CA GLN A 70 16.89 31.12 -29.55
C GLN A 70 17.97 32.09 -29.06
N ILE A 71 18.80 32.61 -29.97
CA ILE A 71 19.92 33.52 -29.67
C ILE A 71 19.89 34.66 -30.68
N ILE A 72 20.11 35.90 -30.24
CA ILE A 72 20.36 37.02 -31.15
C ILE A 72 21.87 37.04 -31.43
N GLY A 73 22.23 36.75 -32.67
CA GLY A 73 23.63 36.74 -33.11
C GLY A 73 24.21 38.15 -33.13
N THR A 74 25.54 38.26 -33.11
CA THR A 74 26.22 39.56 -33.25
C THR A 74 25.95 40.25 -34.59
N ASP A 75 25.37 39.53 -35.54
CA ASP A 75 24.92 39.98 -36.85
C ASP A 75 23.48 40.54 -36.87
N GLY A 76 22.79 40.52 -35.73
CA GLY A 76 21.44 41.05 -35.57
C GLY A 76 20.31 40.12 -36.05
N HIS A 77 20.63 38.87 -36.38
CA HIS A 77 19.63 37.85 -36.72
C HIS A 77 19.25 37.00 -35.51
N ILE A 78 18.01 36.53 -35.50
CA ILE A 78 17.53 35.54 -34.54
C ILE A 78 17.95 34.15 -35.02
N TRP A 79 18.84 33.50 -34.28
CA TRP A 79 19.25 32.12 -34.50
C TRP A 79 18.39 31.18 -33.66
N LYS A 80 17.75 30.18 -34.25
CA LYS A 80 16.93 29.17 -33.54
C LYS A 80 17.61 27.82 -33.57
N SER A 81 17.71 27.15 -32.42
CA SER A 81 18.31 25.80 -32.38
C SER A 81 17.40 24.79 -33.07
N VAL A 82 18.00 23.89 -33.84
CA VAL A 82 17.30 22.80 -34.54
C VAL A 82 16.84 21.71 -33.57
N VAL A 83 17.47 21.61 -32.40
CA VAL A 83 17.23 20.58 -31.39
C VAL A 83 16.69 21.18 -30.10
N ASP A 84 15.95 20.39 -29.33
CA ASP A 84 15.43 20.81 -28.04
C ASP A 84 16.53 20.86 -26.98
N SER A 85 16.48 21.92 -26.16
CA SER A 85 17.33 22.09 -24.99
C SER A 85 16.63 21.54 -23.73
N PRO A 86 17.34 20.74 -22.91
CA PRO A 86 18.76 20.42 -23.02
C PRO A 86 19.00 19.13 -23.85
N GLN A 87 20.20 19.02 -24.45
CA GLN A 87 20.58 17.83 -25.25
C GLN A 87 21.56 16.95 -24.49
N VAL A 88 21.35 15.64 -24.59
CA VAL A 88 22.15 14.63 -23.90
C VAL A 88 23.23 14.09 -24.84
N PHE A 89 24.48 14.11 -24.40
CA PHE A 89 25.60 13.45 -25.07
C PHE A 89 26.24 12.43 -24.12
N THR A 90 26.69 11.30 -24.66
CA THR A 90 27.47 10.32 -23.87
C THR A 90 28.91 10.31 -24.36
N VAL A 91 29.86 10.47 -23.43
CA VAL A 91 31.29 10.61 -23.76
C VAL A 91 32.00 9.26 -23.55
N TYR A 92 32.58 8.71 -24.63
CA TYR A 92 33.33 7.44 -24.63
C TYR A 92 34.66 7.59 -25.35
N GLN A 93 35.70 6.83 -24.97
CA GLN A 93 37.03 6.77 -25.60
C GLN A 93 37.96 7.98 -25.32
N SER A 94 39.25 7.71 -25.14
CA SER A 94 40.29 8.71 -24.88
C SER A 94 40.52 9.67 -26.07
N GLY A 95 40.45 10.99 -25.83
CA GLY A 95 40.70 12.05 -26.82
C GLY A 95 39.93 13.34 -26.52
N THR A 96 40.11 14.39 -27.32
CA THR A 96 39.29 15.62 -27.21
C THR A 96 38.03 15.47 -28.06
N HIS A 97 36.88 15.35 -27.41
CA HIS A 97 35.58 15.19 -28.10
C HIS A 97 34.97 16.53 -28.48
N LYS A 98 34.39 16.62 -29.67
CA LYS A 98 33.75 17.84 -30.20
C LYS A 98 32.33 17.54 -30.61
N TYR A 99 31.37 18.15 -29.91
CA TYR A 99 29.95 18.07 -30.21
C TYR A 99 29.48 19.40 -30.82
N TYR A 100 28.44 19.33 -31.64
CA TYR A 100 27.87 20.49 -32.33
C TYR A 100 26.38 20.57 -32.04
N ILE A 101 25.92 21.79 -31.75
CA ILE A 101 24.50 22.13 -31.64
C ILE A 101 24.24 23.16 -32.72
N GLU A 102 23.35 22.79 -33.63
CA GLU A 102 23.08 23.56 -34.83
C GLU A 102 21.96 24.60 -34.61
N TYR A 103 22.13 25.75 -35.25
CA TYR A 103 21.16 26.84 -35.29
C TYR A 103 20.85 27.24 -36.72
N GLU A 104 19.58 27.47 -37.01
CA GLU A 104 19.12 28.05 -38.26
C GLU A 104 18.98 29.57 -38.13
N GLN A 105 19.42 30.29 -39.16
CA GLN A 105 19.29 31.74 -39.24
C GLN A 105 17.82 32.11 -39.52
N GLY A 106 17.22 32.80 -38.57
CA GLY A 106 15.88 33.36 -38.67
C GLY A 106 15.88 34.85 -39.05
N GLU A 107 14.74 35.50 -38.81
CA GLU A 107 14.52 36.89 -39.20
C GLU A 107 15.50 37.87 -38.54
N LYS A 108 15.82 38.94 -39.26
CA LYS A 108 16.63 40.05 -38.76
C LYS A 108 15.78 40.87 -37.79
N VAL A 109 16.30 41.16 -36.60
CA VAL A 109 15.60 41.97 -35.61
C VAL A 109 15.37 43.37 -36.20
N THR A 110 14.12 43.71 -36.51
CA THR A 110 13.70 45.10 -36.76
C THR A 110 13.50 45.78 -35.41
N GLU A 111 14.21 46.89 -35.18
CA GLU A 111 14.00 47.73 -33.99
C GLU A 111 12.55 48.23 -33.96
N PRO A 112 11.79 48.02 -32.87
CA PRO A 112 10.43 48.52 -32.75
C PRO A 112 10.42 50.01 -32.39
N ASP A 113 9.38 50.71 -32.86
CA ASP A 113 9.17 52.15 -32.70
C ASP A 113 8.71 52.60 -31.29
N GLU A 114 8.57 51.71 -30.30
CA GLU A 114 8.38 52.06 -28.88
C GLU A 114 9.08 51.07 -27.91
N PRO A 115 10.23 51.43 -27.28
CA PRO A 115 11.09 50.48 -26.56
C PRO A 115 10.54 49.97 -25.20
N ASP A 116 9.47 50.55 -24.66
CA ASP A 116 8.98 50.21 -23.31
C ASP A 116 7.81 49.21 -23.30
N ALA A 117 7.07 49.01 -24.42
CA ALA A 117 5.89 48.13 -24.43
C ALA A 117 6.26 46.64 -24.55
N GLU A 118 7.12 46.30 -25.49
CA GLU A 118 7.58 44.92 -25.72
C GLU A 118 8.39 44.38 -24.52
N GLU A 119 9.27 45.21 -23.95
CA GLU A 119 10.07 44.83 -22.78
C GLU A 119 9.22 44.69 -21.51
N LYS A 120 8.10 45.43 -21.39
CA LYS A 120 7.10 45.21 -20.33
C LYS A 120 6.36 43.88 -20.51
N GLU A 121 5.95 43.54 -21.73
CA GLU A 121 5.33 42.24 -22.02
C GLU A 121 6.31 41.09 -21.77
N ARG A 122 7.59 41.29 -22.06
CA ARG A 122 8.68 40.35 -21.73
C ARG A 122 8.84 40.15 -20.24
N LEU A 123 8.82 41.22 -19.43
CA LEU A 123 8.84 41.12 -17.97
C LEU A 123 7.62 40.33 -17.46
N GLU A 124 6.42 40.59 -17.97
CA GLU A 124 5.22 39.85 -17.57
C GLU A 124 5.31 38.35 -17.87
N ARG A 125 5.86 37.97 -19.03
CA ARG A 125 6.13 36.56 -19.36
C ARG A 125 7.08 35.91 -18.36
N TRP A 126 8.13 36.62 -17.94
CA TRP A 126 9.06 36.11 -16.94
C TRP A 126 8.44 35.99 -15.55
N LEU A 127 7.64 36.97 -15.15
CA LEU A 127 6.91 36.91 -13.89
C LEU A 127 5.89 35.74 -13.89
N ASP A 128 5.27 35.44 -15.03
CA ASP A 128 4.32 34.32 -15.15
C ASP A 128 5.02 32.98 -15.02
N LYS A 129 6.17 32.87 -15.68
CA LYS A 129 7.03 31.69 -15.59
C LYS A 129 7.61 31.49 -14.19
N ALA A 130 8.03 32.58 -13.53
CA ALA A 130 8.52 32.55 -12.16
C ALA A 130 7.42 32.13 -11.18
N TRP A 131 6.21 32.66 -11.33
CA TRP A 131 5.08 32.32 -10.50
C TRP A 131 4.69 30.85 -10.61
N LYS A 132 4.55 30.34 -11.85
CA LYS A 132 4.25 28.92 -12.08
C LYS A 132 5.28 28.00 -11.43
N ALA A 133 6.56 28.34 -11.56
CA ALA A 133 7.65 27.60 -10.93
C ALA A 133 7.62 27.65 -9.39
N ASP A 134 7.24 28.78 -8.79
CA ASP A 134 7.04 28.89 -7.34
C ASP A 134 5.83 28.05 -6.88
N CYS A 135 4.74 28.05 -7.65
CA CYS A 135 3.56 27.22 -7.40
C CYS A 135 3.91 25.72 -7.41
N ASP A 136 4.75 25.28 -8.34
CA ASP A 136 5.22 23.88 -8.41
C ASP A 136 5.98 23.47 -7.14
N ILE A 137 6.75 24.38 -6.53
CA ILE A 137 7.49 24.12 -5.28
C ILE A 137 6.58 24.23 -4.04
N THR A 138 5.67 25.19 -4.03
CA THR A 138 4.84 25.51 -2.85
C THR A 138 3.52 24.73 -2.79
N GLY A 139 3.14 24.07 -3.89
CA GLY A 139 1.84 23.40 -4.04
C GLY A 139 0.65 24.36 -4.19
N GLN A 140 0.90 25.63 -4.51
CA GLN A 140 -0.15 26.63 -4.72
C GLN A 140 -0.76 26.51 -6.14
N ALA A 141 -2.00 26.97 -6.30
CA ALA A 141 -2.67 26.96 -7.59
C ALA A 141 -2.15 28.12 -8.47
N PRO A 142 -1.74 27.88 -9.74
CA PRO A 142 -1.14 28.91 -10.59
C PRO A 142 -2.08 30.07 -10.97
N ASP A 143 -3.39 29.84 -10.89
CA ASP A 143 -4.47 30.80 -11.20
C ASP A 143 -4.82 31.72 -10.01
N GLY A 144 -4.15 31.55 -8.87
CA GLY A 144 -4.28 32.41 -7.69
C GLY A 144 -3.59 33.77 -7.80
N GLU A 145 -3.71 34.57 -6.74
CA GLU A 145 -3.01 35.86 -6.63
C GLU A 145 -1.50 35.63 -6.57
N ARG A 146 -0.77 36.23 -7.52
CA ARG A 146 0.68 36.15 -7.65
C ARG A 146 1.37 36.75 -6.44
N ASP A 147 2.45 36.12 -5.95
CA ASP A 147 3.30 36.70 -4.89
C ASP A 147 3.79 38.09 -5.32
N PRO A 148 3.50 39.15 -4.53
CA PRO A 148 3.94 40.50 -4.87
C PRO A 148 5.47 40.66 -4.88
N ASN A 149 6.23 39.71 -4.32
CA ASN A 149 7.69 39.76 -4.16
C ASN A 149 8.48 38.91 -5.18
N LEU A 150 7.95 38.70 -6.38
CA LEU A 150 8.70 38.02 -7.47
C LEU A 150 9.93 38.82 -7.95
N ILE A 151 9.87 40.15 -7.85
CA ILE A 151 10.97 41.04 -8.22
C ILE A 151 11.81 41.31 -6.97
N ILE A 152 13.12 41.15 -7.10
CA ILE A 152 14.08 41.41 -6.02
C ILE A 152 15.00 42.58 -6.40
N GLU A 153 15.27 43.45 -5.44
CA GLU A 153 16.08 44.66 -5.63
C GLU A 153 17.33 44.66 -4.73
N ASN A 154 17.44 43.72 -3.78
CA ASN A 154 18.54 43.65 -2.82
C ASN A 154 18.74 42.24 -2.21
N ASP A 155 19.85 42.08 -1.49
CA ASP A 155 20.25 40.82 -0.83
C ASP A 155 19.22 40.28 0.16
N LEU A 156 18.53 41.15 0.90
CA LEU A 156 17.54 40.74 1.90
C LEU A 156 16.35 40.06 1.22
N GLN A 157 15.82 40.67 0.16
CA GLN A 157 14.74 40.09 -0.64
C GLN A 157 15.18 38.81 -1.35
N ASN A 158 16.39 38.81 -1.94
CA ASN A 158 16.99 37.63 -2.57
C ASN A 158 17.06 36.43 -1.61
N ASN A 159 17.64 36.65 -0.42
CA ASN A 159 17.89 35.59 0.55
C ASN A 159 16.59 35.10 1.20
N THR A 160 15.65 36.01 1.46
CA THR A 160 14.33 35.64 2.00
C THR A 160 13.57 34.77 1.02
N ARG A 161 13.54 35.16 -0.26
CA ARG A 161 12.86 34.41 -1.32
C ARG A 161 13.45 33.01 -1.51
N ILE A 162 14.78 32.90 -1.61
CA ILE A 162 15.44 31.59 -1.74
C ILE A 162 15.17 30.72 -0.52
N LYS A 163 15.30 31.25 0.70
CA LYS A 163 15.08 30.46 1.92
C LYS A 163 13.66 29.92 1.99
N ASN A 164 12.67 30.75 1.67
CA ASN A 164 11.27 30.33 1.63
C ASN A 164 11.08 29.19 0.61
N LEU A 165 11.47 29.39 -0.65
CA LEU A 165 11.28 28.37 -1.70
C LEU A 165 12.04 27.06 -1.38
N VAL A 166 13.34 27.15 -1.05
CA VAL A 166 14.16 25.96 -0.80
C VAL A 166 13.69 25.22 0.46
N SER A 167 13.23 25.92 1.50
CA SER A 167 12.68 25.26 2.69
C SER A 167 11.40 24.46 2.41
N MET A 168 10.65 24.84 1.37
CA MET A 168 9.41 24.16 0.96
C MET A 168 9.67 22.95 0.06
N VAL A 169 10.86 22.79 -0.51
CA VAL A 169 11.25 21.55 -1.20
C VAL A 169 11.26 20.41 -0.17
N GLN A 170 10.39 19.42 -0.36
CA GLN A 170 10.20 18.28 0.55
C GLN A 170 10.69 16.95 -0.03
N GLU A 171 11.08 16.90 -1.31
CA GLU A 171 11.51 15.68 -2.00
C GLU A 171 12.95 15.78 -2.52
N ALA A 172 13.49 14.65 -2.98
CA ALA A 172 14.84 14.57 -3.57
C ALA A 172 14.84 14.78 -5.10
N GLU A 173 13.75 15.31 -5.67
CA GLU A 173 13.73 15.67 -7.09
C GLU A 173 14.35 17.05 -7.34
N TRP A 174 14.72 17.31 -8.59
CA TRP A 174 15.20 18.62 -9.01
C TRP A 174 14.02 19.57 -9.21
N HIS A 175 14.03 20.68 -8.47
CA HIS A 175 13.10 21.77 -8.69
C HIS A 175 13.81 22.96 -9.34
N TYR A 176 13.07 23.70 -10.16
CA TYR A 176 13.57 24.87 -10.86
C TYR A 176 12.70 26.08 -10.56
N PHE A 177 13.31 27.21 -10.23
CA PHE A 177 12.61 28.47 -10.05
C PHE A 177 13.39 29.63 -10.65
N TYR A 178 12.74 30.78 -10.79
CA TYR A 178 13.31 31.96 -11.45
C TYR A 178 13.43 33.13 -10.48
N MET A 179 14.58 33.79 -10.53
CA MET A 179 14.92 34.97 -9.76
C MET A 179 15.01 36.17 -10.70
N ILE A 180 14.17 37.19 -10.50
CA ILE A 180 14.08 38.37 -11.36
C ILE A 180 14.62 39.58 -10.58
N GLY A 181 15.88 39.93 -10.84
CA GLY A 181 16.55 41.06 -10.21
C GLY A 181 16.34 42.36 -10.96
N LYS A 182 15.87 43.41 -10.28
CA LYS A 182 15.76 44.77 -10.83
C LYS A 182 16.88 45.65 -10.28
N ASN A 183 17.74 46.15 -11.16
CA ASN A 183 19.04 46.77 -10.88
C ASN A 183 19.92 45.94 -9.94
N TYR A 184 19.67 44.63 -9.89
CA TYR A 184 20.28 43.70 -8.96
C TYR A 184 20.58 42.39 -9.68
N LEU A 185 21.71 41.78 -9.37
CA LEU A 185 22.09 40.47 -9.89
C LEU A 185 21.77 39.41 -8.83
N PRO A 186 20.78 38.52 -9.06
CA PRO A 186 20.44 37.49 -8.10
C PRO A 186 21.63 36.61 -7.72
N GLN A 187 21.68 36.16 -6.47
CA GLN A 187 22.78 35.33 -5.93
C GLN A 187 22.24 34.07 -5.27
N THR A 188 22.94 32.95 -5.42
CA THR A 188 22.51 31.63 -4.93
C THR A 188 23.34 31.09 -3.77
N LEU A 189 24.33 31.86 -3.28
CA LEU A 189 25.23 31.41 -2.21
C LEU A 189 24.48 31.02 -0.92
N VAL A 190 23.35 31.67 -0.65
CA VAL A 190 22.50 31.38 0.52
C VAL A 190 21.97 29.94 0.53
N ILE A 191 21.92 29.25 -0.62
CA ILE A 191 21.51 27.85 -0.70
C ILE A 191 22.55 26.98 0.01
N GLY A 192 23.81 27.04 -0.43
CA GLY A 192 24.90 26.24 0.13
C GLY A 192 25.26 26.57 1.58
N THR A 193 24.88 27.75 2.09
CA THR A 193 25.11 28.12 3.50
C THR A 193 23.99 27.69 4.44
N ASN A 194 22.76 27.53 3.93
CA ASN A 194 21.59 27.30 4.78
C ASN A 194 20.94 25.93 4.59
N PHE A 195 21.28 25.22 3.53
CA PHE A 195 20.66 23.95 3.17
C PHE A 195 21.72 22.94 2.71
N ASP A 196 21.52 21.68 3.09
CA ASP A 196 22.20 20.56 2.46
C ASP A 196 21.51 20.28 1.12
N ALA A 197 22.05 20.82 0.05
CA ALA A 197 21.44 20.79 -1.27
C ALA A 197 22.48 20.88 -2.39
N GLU A 198 22.21 20.17 -3.48
CA GLU A 198 22.86 20.41 -4.76
C GLU A 198 22.10 21.52 -5.49
N TYR A 199 22.83 22.46 -6.09
CA TYR A 199 22.20 23.55 -6.83
C TYR A 199 23.04 24.03 -8.00
N SER A 200 22.37 24.57 -8.99
CA SER A 200 22.97 25.23 -10.14
C SER A 200 22.20 26.50 -10.48
N SER A 201 22.85 27.43 -11.15
CA SER A 201 22.18 28.66 -11.60
C SER A 201 22.67 29.08 -12.97
N THR A 202 21.73 29.47 -13.83
CA THR A 202 22.00 29.93 -15.19
C THR A 202 21.31 31.26 -15.42
N LYS A 203 22.04 32.24 -15.96
CA LYS A 203 21.45 33.50 -16.40
C LYS A 203 20.66 33.26 -17.68
N GLU A 204 19.34 33.42 -17.62
CA GLU A 204 18.42 33.18 -18.73
C GLU A 204 18.24 34.42 -19.59
N ASP A 205 18.15 35.59 -18.96
CA ASP A 205 17.80 36.82 -19.67
C ASP A 205 18.39 38.07 -19.02
N THR A 206 18.54 39.13 -19.80
CA THR A 206 18.91 40.46 -19.34
C THR A 206 18.35 41.51 -20.31
N PHE A 207 17.55 42.43 -19.80
CA PHE A 207 16.90 43.48 -20.59
C PHE A 207 16.67 44.75 -19.74
N SER A 208 16.21 45.84 -20.36
CA SER A 208 15.99 47.12 -19.68
C SER A 208 14.62 47.68 -20.02
N ILE A 209 13.93 48.22 -19.02
CA ILE A 209 12.69 49.00 -19.20
C ILE A 209 12.98 50.40 -18.67
N GLY A 210 12.94 51.41 -19.54
CA GLY A 210 13.45 52.74 -19.21
C GLY A 210 14.90 52.72 -18.71
N LYS A 211 15.13 53.13 -17.45
CA LYS A 211 16.46 53.15 -16.80
C LYS A 211 16.74 51.92 -15.93
N GLU A 212 15.74 51.06 -15.76
CA GLU A 212 15.79 49.91 -14.87
C GLU A 212 16.28 48.69 -15.64
N LYS A 213 17.34 48.04 -15.14
CA LYS A 213 17.89 46.82 -15.74
C LYS A 213 17.35 45.59 -15.02
N TYR A 214 16.77 44.67 -15.77
CA TYR A 214 16.28 43.39 -15.26
C TYR A 214 17.24 42.27 -15.61
N THR A 215 17.53 41.39 -14.65
CA THR A 215 18.34 40.18 -14.85
C THR A 215 17.58 38.97 -14.33
N VAL A 216 17.40 37.97 -15.19
CA VAL A 216 16.67 36.74 -14.84
C VAL A 216 17.67 35.59 -14.69
N ILE A 217 17.63 34.92 -13.54
CA ILE A 217 18.42 33.72 -13.25
C ILE A 217 17.48 32.56 -12.99
N ARG A 218 17.68 31.45 -13.71
CA ARG A 218 17.09 30.15 -13.37
C ARG A 218 17.96 29.47 -12.33
N VAL A 219 17.35 29.01 -11.25
CA VAL A 219 18.00 28.26 -10.18
C VAL A 219 17.41 26.86 -10.19
N GLY A 220 18.27 25.86 -10.34
CA GLY A 220 17.93 24.45 -10.08
C GLY A 220 18.41 24.07 -8.70
N VAL A 221 17.56 23.44 -7.90
CA VAL A 221 17.91 22.97 -6.55
C VAL A 221 17.34 21.58 -6.30
N ARG A 222 18.12 20.74 -5.65
CA ARG A 222 17.71 19.45 -5.11
C ARG A 222 18.22 19.35 -3.68
N ARG A 223 17.34 19.05 -2.73
CA ARG A 223 17.73 18.87 -1.33
C ARG A 223 18.28 17.47 -1.10
N ASN A 224 19.36 17.40 -0.33
CA ASN A 224 19.90 16.14 0.14
C ASN A 224 19.29 15.83 1.50
N TRP A 225 18.72 14.64 1.63
CA TRP A 225 18.09 14.18 2.85
C TRP A 225 18.85 12.97 3.36
N LYS A 226 19.34 13.09 4.60
CA LYS A 226 20.03 11.99 5.27
C LYS A 226 19.02 10.98 5.80
N PRO A 227 19.11 9.69 5.42
CA PRO A 227 18.19 8.65 5.90
C PRO A 227 18.03 8.64 7.43
N GLU A 228 19.13 8.79 8.17
CA GLU A 228 19.18 8.70 9.63
C GLU A 228 18.42 9.81 10.37
N THR A 229 18.20 10.97 9.73
CA THR A 229 17.44 12.10 10.29
C THR A 229 16.18 12.41 9.49
N CYS A 230 15.82 11.54 8.54
CA CYS A 230 14.70 11.77 7.66
C CYS A 230 13.38 11.53 8.39
N VAL A 231 12.49 12.54 8.40
CA VAL A 231 11.07 12.29 8.65
C VAL A 231 10.51 11.69 7.37
N HIS A 232 10.47 10.37 7.30
CA HIS A 232 10.14 9.66 6.07
C HIS A 232 8.71 9.95 5.58
N ASP A 233 8.59 10.15 4.28
CA ASP A 233 7.34 10.17 3.53
C ASP A 233 7.40 9.07 2.48
N TRP A 234 6.66 7.98 2.69
CA TRP A 234 6.78 6.73 1.94
C TRP A 234 5.74 6.65 0.82
N GLU A 235 6.17 6.18 -0.35
CA GLU A 235 5.31 5.81 -1.46
C GLU A 235 5.59 4.37 -1.89
N VAL A 236 4.56 3.66 -2.35
CA VAL A 236 4.73 2.33 -2.95
C VAL A 236 5.23 2.49 -4.38
N ILE A 237 6.33 1.83 -4.72
CA ILE A 237 6.93 1.88 -6.05
C ILE A 237 6.84 0.56 -6.82
N SER A 238 6.62 -0.56 -6.12
CA SER A 238 6.45 -1.88 -6.73
C SER A 238 5.63 -2.79 -5.82
N THR A 239 4.78 -3.64 -6.41
CA THR A 239 3.98 -4.63 -5.69
C THR A 239 3.94 -5.94 -6.48
N ILE A 240 4.39 -7.02 -5.84
CA ILE A 240 4.14 -8.40 -6.22
C ILE A 240 2.97 -8.86 -5.35
N LYS A 241 1.81 -9.12 -5.95
CA LYS A 241 0.61 -9.51 -5.20
C LYS A 241 0.81 -10.87 -4.55
N ASN A 242 0.38 -10.98 -3.31
CA ASN A 242 0.16 -12.24 -2.61
C ASN A 242 -1.07 -12.98 -3.19
N SER A 243 -1.10 -14.30 -3.02
CA SER A 243 -2.25 -15.15 -3.40
C SER A 243 -2.80 -15.88 -2.17
N CYS A 244 -3.69 -16.86 -2.37
CA CYS A 244 -4.15 -17.73 -1.29
C CYS A 244 -2.99 -18.53 -0.69
N LEU A 245 -2.03 -18.94 -1.52
CA LEU A 245 -0.96 -19.86 -1.13
C LEU A 245 0.41 -19.21 -1.07
N GLU A 246 0.70 -18.25 -1.93
CA GLU A 246 2.04 -17.67 -2.08
C GLU A 246 2.12 -16.28 -1.47
N ASN A 247 3.25 -16.00 -0.82
CA ASN A 247 3.54 -14.67 -0.33
C ASN A 247 3.81 -13.69 -1.48
N GLY A 248 3.40 -12.45 -1.28
CA GLY A 248 3.75 -11.32 -2.13
C GLY A 248 4.84 -10.48 -1.49
N GLN A 249 5.19 -9.38 -2.16
CA GLN A 249 6.14 -8.39 -1.66
C GLN A 249 5.72 -6.99 -2.10
N GLU A 250 6.02 -6.00 -1.27
CA GLU A 250 5.82 -4.60 -1.60
C GLU A 250 7.10 -3.82 -1.33
N THR A 251 7.53 -3.01 -2.29
CA THR A 251 8.66 -2.11 -2.13
C THR A 251 8.16 -0.69 -2.01
N CYS A 252 8.47 -0.06 -0.88
CA CYS A 252 8.21 1.35 -0.63
C CYS A 252 9.50 2.15 -0.72
N ARG A 253 9.41 3.38 -1.23
CA ARG A 253 10.52 4.33 -1.28
C ARG A 253 10.14 5.61 -0.57
N CYS A 254 11.08 6.18 0.18
CA CYS A 254 10.88 7.49 0.76
C CYS A 254 11.11 8.57 -0.31
N ARG A 255 10.13 9.46 -0.53
CA ARG A 255 10.24 10.59 -1.48
C ARG A 255 11.35 11.59 -1.13
N ARG A 256 11.75 11.63 0.14
CA ARG A 256 12.74 12.57 0.66
C ARG A 256 14.14 12.00 0.54
N CYS A 257 14.45 10.94 1.29
CA CYS A 257 15.82 10.39 1.34
C CYS A 257 16.07 9.24 0.36
N LEU A 258 15.08 8.87 -0.46
CA LEU A 258 15.15 7.79 -1.44
C LEU A 258 15.50 6.41 -0.85
N THR A 259 15.45 6.26 0.47
CA THR A 259 15.58 4.94 1.11
C THR A 259 14.45 4.05 0.64
N GLU A 260 14.78 2.81 0.30
CA GLU A 260 13.84 1.78 -0.10
C GLU A 260 13.71 0.72 0.99
N GLU A 261 12.49 0.24 1.20
CA GLU A 261 12.15 -0.82 2.14
C GLU A 261 11.27 -1.83 1.38
N THR A 262 11.66 -3.10 1.41
CA THR A 262 10.85 -4.18 0.83
C THR A 262 10.27 -5.03 1.95
N VAL A 263 8.96 -5.20 1.94
CA VAL A 263 8.22 -5.91 2.99
C VAL A 263 7.47 -7.11 2.41
N LEU A 264 7.38 -8.16 3.21
CA LEU A 264 6.60 -9.35 2.90
C LEU A 264 5.09 -9.02 2.97
N LEU A 265 4.33 -9.45 1.97
CA LEU A 265 2.87 -9.53 2.03
C LEU A 265 2.48 -11.00 2.25
N PRO A 266 1.97 -11.38 3.44
CA PRO A 266 1.63 -12.77 3.72
C PRO A 266 0.62 -13.35 2.75
N ALA A 267 0.76 -14.63 2.43
CA ALA A 267 -0.30 -15.39 1.77
C ALA A 267 -1.62 -15.25 2.54
N LEU A 268 -2.72 -15.10 1.81
CA LEU A 268 -4.02 -14.76 2.39
C LEU A 268 -4.72 -15.96 3.04
N GLY A 269 -4.31 -17.17 2.68
CA GLY A 269 -5.10 -18.37 2.94
C GLY A 269 -6.38 -18.41 2.10
N HIS A 270 -7.04 -19.56 2.12
CA HIS A 270 -8.38 -19.68 1.56
C HIS A 270 -9.42 -19.18 2.56
N HIS A 271 -10.40 -18.42 2.06
CA HIS A 271 -11.53 -17.92 2.83
C HIS A 271 -12.83 -18.18 2.06
N ASP A 272 -13.88 -18.57 2.78
CA ASP A 272 -15.23 -18.85 2.29
C ASP A 272 -16.20 -18.20 3.26
N THR A 273 -16.73 -17.04 2.88
CA THR A 273 -17.64 -16.25 3.72
C THR A 273 -19.08 -16.70 3.57
N ASP A 274 -19.48 -17.14 2.37
CA ASP A 274 -20.87 -17.46 2.04
C ASP A 274 -21.20 -18.95 2.19
N SER A 275 -20.22 -19.76 2.58
CA SER A 275 -20.33 -21.20 2.81
C SER A 275 -20.73 -21.99 1.56
N ASP A 276 -20.29 -21.54 0.38
CA ASP A 276 -20.55 -22.22 -0.89
C ASP A 276 -19.47 -23.26 -1.25
N SER A 277 -18.46 -23.43 -0.37
CA SER A 277 -17.27 -24.27 -0.51
C SER A 277 -16.23 -23.81 -1.54
N LEU A 278 -16.41 -22.62 -2.12
CA LEU A 278 -15.45 -21.97 -3.01
C LEU A 278 -14.69 -20.90 -2.24
N CYS A 279 -13.40 -20.76 -2.55
CA CYS A 279 -12.63 -19.68 -1.99
C CYS A 279 -13.03 -18.35 -2.65
N ASP A 280 -13.42 -17.36 -1.85
CA ASP A 280 -13.79 -16.00 -2.27
C ASP A 280 -12.70 -15.30 -3.11
N LEU A 281 -11.44 -15.72 -2.96
CA LEU A 281 -10.27 -15.12 -3.60
C LEU A 281 -9.89 -15.80 -4.92
N CYS A 282 -9.84 -17.14 -4.97
CA CYS A 282 -9.36 -17.88 -6.14
C CYS A 282 -10.43 -18.74 -6.84
N GLY A 283 -11.62 -18.89 -6.25
CA GLY A 283 -12.71 -19.72 -6.76
C GLY A 283 -12.45 -21.23 -6.70
N GLN A 284 -11.34 -21.67 -6.08
CA GLN A 284 -11.07 -23.10 -5.91
C GLN A 284 -11.83 -23.66 -4.72
N ARG A 285 -12.20 -24.93 -4.82
CA ARG A 285 -12.72 -25.69 -3.67
C ARG A 285 -11.56 -26.10 -2.78
N ALA A 286 -11.31 -25.35 -1.71
CA ALA A 286 -10.18 -25.58 -0.80
C ALA A 286 -10.60 -26.12 0.58
N PHE A 287 -11.89 -26.21 0.84
CA PHE A 287 -12.46 -26.61 2.14
C PHE A 287 -12.84 -28.07 2.11
N GLU A 288 -12.42 -28.83 3.12
CA GLU A 288 -12.77 -30.25 3.23
C GLU A 288 -14.29 -30.43 3.27
N GLN A 289 -14.76 -31.47 2.58
CA GLN A 289 -16.17 -31.79 2.44
C GLN A 289 -16.35 -33.30 2.53
N THR A 290 -17.33 -33.71 3.30
CA THR A 290 -17.69 -35.09 3.60
C THR A 290 -19.20 -35.29 3.43
N VAL A 291 -19.64 -36.55 3.41
CA VAL A 291 -21.08 -36.87 3.33
C VAL A 291 -21.81 -36.23 4.52
N GLY A 292 -22.90 -35.52 4.23
CA GLY A 292 -23.71 -34.79 5.20
C GLY A 292 -23.42 -33.30 5.28
N ASP A 293 -22.26 -32.83 4.81
CA ASP A 293 -21.92 -31.40 4.78
C ASP A 293 -22.86 -30.63 3.86
N ILE A 294 -23.17 -29.37 4.22
CA ILE A 294 -24.11 -28.51 3.50
C ILE A 294 -23.36 -27.31 2.93
N ILE A 295 -23.59 -27.03 1.66
CA ILE A 295 -23.15 -25.79 1.00
C ILE A 295 -24.35 -24.88 0.73
N GLN A 296 -24.13 -23.57 0.77
CA GLN A 296 -25.12 -22.56 0.43
C GLN A 296 -24.85 -22.04 -0.99
N THR A 297 -25.91 -21.76 -1.74
CA THR A 297 -25.82 -21.17 -3.08
C THR A 297 -26.97 -20.20 -3.27
N THR A 298 -26.81 -19.26 -4.19
CA THR A 298 -27.90 -18.37 -4.61
C THR A 298 -28.24 -18.61 -6.07
N LEU A 299 -29.52 -18.78 -6.38
CA LEU A 299 -30.05 -18.83 -7.74
C LEU A 299 -30.70 -17.48 -8.08
N LYS A 300 -30.16 -16.78 -9.08
CA LYS A 300 -30.69 -15.49 -9.52
C LYS A 300 -31.93 -15.71 -10.39
N THR A 301 -33.02 -15.06 -10.03
CA THR A 301 -34.25 -15.07 -10.86
C THR A 301 -34.70 -13.65 -11.17
N LYS A 302 -35.67 -13.51 -12.08
CA LYS A 302 -36.25 -12.20 -12.39
C LYS A 302 -37.02 -11.59 -11.22
N GLU A 303 -37.47 -12.40 -10.28
CA GLU A 303 -38.28 -11.99 -9.13
C GLU A 303 -37.44 -11.76 -7.86
N GLY A 304 -36.16 -12.15 -7.88
CA GLY A 304 -35.22 -11.99 -6.79
C GLY A 304 -34.23 -13.14 -6.71
N ASP A 305 -33.28 -13.00 -5.78
CA ASP A 305 -32.28 -14.03 -5.47
C ASP A 305 -32.92 -15.10 -4.56
N ILE A 306 -32.83 -16.36 -4.94
CA ILE A 306 -33.36 -17.50 -4.20
C ILE A 306 -32.19 -18.22 -3.51
N PRO A 307 -32.09 -18.18 -2.17
CA PRO A 307 -31.09 -18.98 -1.46
C PRO A 307 -31.47 -20.46 -1.53
N LEU A 308 -30.48 -21.31 -1.77
CA LEU A 308 -30.63 -22.76 -1.84
C LEU A 308 -29.50 -23.41 -1.03
N ALA A 309 -29.83 -24.47 -0.30
CA ALA A 309 -28.86 -25.29 0.40
C ALA A 309 -28.74 -26.66 -0.27
N PHE A 310 -27.52 -27.19 -0.38
CA PHE A 310 -27.29 -28.53 -0.91
C PHE A 310 -26.44 -29.36 0.04
N ARG A 311 -26.87 -30.59 0.31
CA ARG A 311 -26.18 -31.55 1.16
C ARG A 311 -25.39 -32.55 0.33
N CYS A 312 -24.14 -32.79 0.71
CA CYS A 312 -23.32 -33.85 0.11
C CYS A 312 -23.90 -35.23 0.44
N LEU A 313 -24.24 -36.01 -0.59
CA LEU A 313 -24.67 -37.40 -0.43
C LEU A 313 -23.61 -38.40 -0.85
N ASP A 314 -22.78 -38.06 -1.83
CA ASP A 314 -21.74 -38.96 -2.33
C ASP A 314 -20.45 -38.16 -2.58
N THR A 315 -19.32 -38.70 -2.14
CA THR A 315 -18.02 -38.06 -2.41
C THR A 315 -17.39 -38.55 -3.71
N ASP A 316 -17.92 -39.62 -4.33
CA ASP A 316 -17.40 -40.21 -5.56
C ASP A 316 -18.53 -40.76 -6.43
N TYR A 317 -19.39 -39.84 -6.89
CA TYR A 317 -20.58 -40.13 -7.69
C TYR A 317 -20.24 -41.04 -8.87
N ASN A 318 -20.74 -42.28 -8.84
CA ASN A 318 -20.52 -43.31 -9.84
C ASN A 318 -19.03 -43.57 -10.18
N GLY A 319 -18.11 -43.36 -9.23
CA GLY A 319 -16.66 -43.52 -9.45
C GLY A 319 -16.05 -42.47 -10.37
N SER A 320 -16.72 -41.32 -10.55
CA SER A 320 -16.28 -40.24 -11.44
C SER A 320 -15.21 -39.32 -10.83
N GLY A 321 -14.92 -39.45 -9.54
CA GLY A 321 -14.10 -38.53 -8.75
C GLY A 321 -14.82 -37.23 -8.35
N LYS A 322 -16.12 -37.11 -8.63
CA LYS A 322 -16.95 -35.92 -8.34
C LYS A 322 -17.86 -36.16 -7.14
N MET A 323 -18.18 -35.11 -6.42
CA MET A 323 -19.09 -35.15 -5.27
C MET A 323 -20.51 -34.78 -5.69
N LEU A 324 -21.50 -35.55 -5.25
CA LEU A 324 -22.92 -35.28 -5.44
C LEU A 324 -23.50 -34.51 -4.26
N TYR A 325 -24.20 -33.44 -4.59
CA TYR A 325 -24.87 -32.56 -3.64
C TYR A 325 -26.36 -32.50 -4.01
N LEU A 326 -27.24 -32.91 -3.10
CA LEU A 326 -28.69 -32.89 -3.27
C LEU A 326 -29.28 -31.66 -2.58
N SER A 327 -30.21 -30.97 -3.25
CA SER A 327 -30.95 -29.84 -2.68
C SER A 327 -31.64 -30.25 -1.38
N GLU A 328 -31.52 -29.45 -0.34
CA GLU A 328 -32.28 -29.63 0.91
C GLU A 328 -33.76 -29.34 0.68
N ASP A 329 -34.06 -28.34 -0.14
CA ASP A 329 -35.42 -27.93 -0.46
C ASP A 329 -35.95 -28.66 -1.70
N VAL A 330 -37.27 -28.88 -1.71
CA VAL A 330 -38.01 -29.31 -2.89
C VAL A 330 -38.53 -28.08 -3.61
N LEU A 331 -38.11 -27.91 -4.87
CA LEU A 331 -38.45 -26.74 -5.66
C LEU A 331 -39.81 -26.94 -6.32
N GLY A 332 -40.80 -26.20 -5.83
CA GLY A 332 -42.14 -26.15 -6.41
C GLY A 332 -42.24 -25.24 -7.64
N LYS A 333 -43.43 -25.19 -8.22
CA LYS A 333 -43.76 -24.34 -9.40
C LYS A 333 -43.57 -22.85 -9.12
N ASP A 334 -43.74 -22.44 -7.87
CA ASP A 334 -43.47 -21.10 -7.37
C ASP A 334 -41.99 -20.69 -7.53
N ILE A 335 -41.07 -21.66 -7.52
CA ILE A 335 -39.64 -21.43 -7.66
C ILE A 335 -39.17 -21.70 -9.10
N THR A 336 -39.61 -22.81 -9.71
CA THR A 336 -39.16 -23.21 -11.05
C THR A 336 -39.97 -22.57 -12.19
N GLY A 337 -41.17 -22.06 -11.91
CA GLY A 337 -42.15 -21.61 -12.91
C GLY A 337 -42.72 -22.73 -13.78
N ILE A 338 -42.31 -24.00 -13.59
CA ILE A 338 -42.52 -25.12 -14.52
C ILE A 338 -42.77 -26.41 -13.73
N CYS A 339 -43.82 -27.15 -14.09
CA CYS A 339 -44.08 -28.52 -13.59
C CYS A 339 -43.56 -29.56 -14.59
N PHE A 340 -43.39 -30.81 -14.13
CA PHE A 340 -43.34 -31.96 -15.04
C PHE A 340 -44.67 -32.04 -15.81
N ASP A 341 -44.65 -31.78 -17.10
CA ASP A 341 -45.82 -31.76 -17.97
C ASP A 341 -46.02 -33.10 -18.71
N GLU A 342 -44.93 -33.79 -19.03
CA GLU A 342 -44.94 -35.05 -19.75
C GLU A 342 -44.07 -36.12 -19.06
N ALA A 343 -44.35 -37.40 -19.37
CA ALA A 343 -43.56 -38.53 -18.87
C ALA A 343 -42.25 -38.71 -19.68
N ASP A 344 -41.52 -37.61 -19.84
CA ASP A 344 -40.20 -37.56 -20.48
C ASP A 344 -39.35 -36.48 -19.80
N TYR A 345 -38.45 -36.88 -18.91
CA TYR A 345 -37.55 -35.93 -18.27
C TYR A 345 -36.55 -35.29 -19.24
N ASN A 346 -36.09 -36.02 -20.25
CA ASN A 346 -34.96 -35.58 -21.06
C ASN A 346 -35.33 -34.42 -22.00
N ASP A 347 -36.57 -34.41 -22.47
CA ASP A 347 -37.14 -33.33 -23.27
C ASP A 347 -38.07 -32.40 -22.46
N SER A 348 -38.15 -32.59 -21.13
CA SER A 348 -38.98 -31.76 -20.25
C SER A 348 -38.49 -30.30 -20.17
N PRO A 349 -39.40 -29.32 -20.08
CA PRO A 349 -39.05 -27.94 -19.79
C PRO A 349 -38.35 -27.77 -18.42
N LEU A 350 -38.65 -28.64 -17.46
CA LEU A 350 -38.02 -28.62 -16.13
C LEU A 350 -36.52 -28.92 -16.20
N ARG A 351 -36.10 -29.94 -16.98
CA ARG A 351 -34.68 -30.22 -17.22
C ARG A 351 -33.98 -29.05 -17.89
N ASN A 352 -34.62 -28.43 -18.88
CA ASN A 352 -34.06 -27.27 -19.57
C ASN A 352 -33.88 -26.08 -18.61
N TYR A 353 -34.86 -25.83 -17.75
CA TYR A 353 -34.76 -24.82 -16.70
C TYR A 353 -33.59 -25.09 -15.77
N PHE A 354 -33.46 -26.30 -15.21
CA PHE A 354 -32.35 -26.61 -14.31
C PHE A 354 -30.99 -26.38 -14.96
N ASN A 355 -30.81 -26.84 -16.20
CA ASN A 355 -29.53 -26.67 -16.88
C ASN A 355 -29.23 -25.22 -17.24
N LEU A 356 -30.24 -24.41 -17.61
CA LEU A 356 -30.01 -23.00 -17.91
C LEU A 356 -29.84 -22.17 -16.64
N ALA A 357 -30.70 -22.35 -15.65
CA ALA A 357 -30.71 -21.57 -14.42
C ALA A 357 -29.46 -21.87 -13.58
N PHE A 358 -29.11 -23.14 -13.35
CA PHE A 358 -27.91 -23.45 -12.56
C PHE A 358 -26.61 -23.13 -13.32
N ALA A 359 -26.53 -23.37 -14.63
CA ALA A 359 -25.29 -23.10 -15.36
C ALA A 359 -25.03 -21.62 -15.65
N ASN A 360 -26.05 -20.75 -15.61
CA ASN A 360 -25.89 -19.32 -15.91
C ASN A 360 -26.18 -18.40 -14.72
N ASP A 361 -27.08 -18.79 -13.82
CA ASP A 361 -27.68 -17.90 -12.83
C ASP A 361 -27.40 -18.33 -11.37
N SER A 362 -26.67 -19.42 -11.13
CA SER A 362 -26.24 -19.83 -9.78
C SER A 362 -24.90 -19.19 -9.37
N SER A 363 -24.71 -18.90 -8.07
CA SER A 363 -23.44 -18.43 -7.51
C SER A 363 -22.28 -19.40 -7.76
N ILE A 364 -22.56 -20.71 -7.81
CA ILE A 364 -21.56 -21.77 -8.03
C ILE A 364 -21.47 -22.24 -9.49
N ALA A 365 -22.08 -21.52 -10.43
CA ALA A 365 -22.17 -21.93 -11.85
C ALA A 365 -20.81 -22.31 -12.46
N ALA A 366 -19.74 -21.58 -12.14
CA ALA A 366 -18.39 -21.84 -12.65
C ALA A 366 -17.76 -23.12 -12.09
N ALA A 367 -18.23 -23.62 -10.94
CA ALA A 367 -17.72 -24.81 -10.27
C ALA A 367 -18.51 -26.08 -10.62
N LEU A 368 -19.73 -25.94 -11.18
CA LEU A 368 -20.59 -27.06 -11.55
C LEU A 368 -19.89 -27.99 -12.54
N GLN A 369 -19.98 -29.28 -12.25
CA GLN A 369 -19.43 -30.33 -13.09
C GLN A 369 -20.51 -30.98 -13.96
N PRO A 370 -20.16 -31.39 -15.19
CA PRO A 370 -21.10 -32.07 -16.06
C PRO A 370 -21.51 -33.42 -15.46
N ILE A 371 -22.81 -33.69 -15.52
CA ILE A 371 -23.49 -34.91 -15.10
C ILE A 371 -23.73 -35.75 -16.34
N GLU A 372 -22.94 -36.81 -16.49
CA GLU A 372 -23.12 -37.79 -17.54
C GLU A 372 -24.04 -38.89 -17.03
N ARG A 373 -25.22 -39.02 -17.65
CA ARG A 373 -26.19 -40.04 -17.29
C ARG A 373 -26.37 -41.04 -18.42
N SER A 374 -26.47 -42.33 -18.08
CA SER A 374 -26.71 -43.39 -19.05
C SER A 374 -28.09 -43.28 -19.72
N ASP A 375 -29.06 -42.68 -19.04
CA ASP A 375 -30.44 -42.48 -19.50
C ASP A 375 -30.66 -41.16 -20.27
N ALA A 376 -29.62 -40.33 -20.45
CA ALA A 376 -29.74 -38.99 -21.05
C ALA A 376 -29.65 -38.96 -22.60
N ALA A 377 -29.44 -40.11 -23.25
CA ALA A 377 -29.22 -40.21 -24.70
C ALA A 377 -28.10 -39.29 -25.23
N GLY A 378 -27.01 -39.16 -24.47
CA GLY A 378 -25.85 -38.32 -24.83
C GLY A 378 -25.98 -36.84 -24.46
N ARG A 379 -27.08 -36.43 -23.80
CA ARG A 379 -27.20 -35.08 -23.24
C ARG A 379 -26.36 -34.97 -21.95
N ILE A 380 -25.78 -33.79 -21.73
CA ILE A 380 -25.04 -33.45 -20.52
C ILE A 380 -25.91 -32.54 -19.67
N ASP A 381 -25.97 -32.82 -18.36
CA ASP A 381 -26.66 -31.96 -17.40
C ASP A 381 -25.66 -31.28 -16.44
N TYR A 382 -26.06 -30.19 -15.80
CA TYR A 382 -25.34 -29.51 -14.71
C TYR A 382 -26.14 -29.51 -13.40
N ALA A 383 -27.45 -29.76 -13.50
CA ALA A 383 -28.34 -30.08 -12.39
C ALA A 383 -29.36 -31.12 -12.87
N SER A 384 -29.67 -32.12 -12.05
CA SER A 384 -30.60 -33.19 -12.43
C SER A 384 -31.40 -33.72 -11.24
N LEU A 385 -32.47 -34.48 -11.49
CA LEU A 385 -33.22 -35.18 -10.43
C LEU A 385 -32.69 -36.59 -10.26
N LEU A 386 -32.69 -37.15 -9.06
CA LEU A 386 -32.28 -38.55 -8.85
C LEU A 386 -33.14 -39.52 -9.67
N SER A 387 -32.53 -40.59 -10.16
CA SER A 387 -33.26 -41.75 -10.70
C SER A 387 -33.84 -42.57 -9.56
N LYS A 388 -34.79 -43.45 -9.90
CA LYS A 388 -35.31 -44.44 -8.96
C LYS A 388 -34.19 -45.25 -8.29
N THR A 389 -33.23 -45.74 -9.08
CA THR A 389 -32.14 -46.57 -8.58
C THR A 389 -31.22 -45.81 -7.62
N GLU A 390 -30.85 -44.58 -7.95
CA GLU A 390 -30.02 -43.74 -7.08
C GLU A 390 -30.75 -43.35 -5.80
N TYR A 391 -32.04 -43.01 -5.90
CA TYR A 391 -32.86 -42.68 -4.73
C TYR A 391 -32.94 -43.87 -3.77
N GLU A 392 -33.28 -45.07 -4.28
CA GLU A 392 -33.35 -46.29 -3.47
C GLU A 392 -31.99 -46.61 -2.81
N GLN A 393 -30.89 -46.38 -3.53
CA GLN A 393 -29.53 -46.55 -2.98
C GLN A 393 -29.28 -45.61 -1.79
N TYR A 394 -29.45 -44.29 -1.98
CA TYR A 394 -29.14 -43.32 -0.92
C TYR A 394 -30.08 -43.40 0.28
N VAL A 395 -31.34 -43.82 0.08
CA VAL A 395 -32.25 -44.14 1.20
C VAL A 395 -31.76 -45.38 1.95
N GLN A 396 -31.34 -46.44 1.25
CA GLN A 396 -30.80 -47.65 1.90
C GLN A 396 -29.53 -47.34 2.72
N GLU A 397 -28.73 -46.37 2.26
CA GLU A 397 -27.53 -45.87 2.96
C GLU A 397 -27.87 -44.91 4.12
N GLY A 398 -29.13 -44.52 4.28
CA GLY A 398 -29.60 -43.61 5.34
C GLY A 398 -29.21 -42.15 5.12
N LEU A 399 -28.97 -41.75 3.87
CA LEU A 399 -28.50 -40.40 3.50
C LEU A 399 -29.62 -39.48 3.03
N ILE A 400 -30.79 -40.04 2.71
CA ILE A 400 -32.01 -39.29 2.40
C ILE A 400 -33.05 -39.63 3.46
N GLU A 401 -33.56 -38.60 4.13
CA GLU A 401 -34.66 -38.68 5.08
C GLU A 401 -36.00 -38.30 4.44
N ALA A 402 -37.10 -38.69 5.10
CA ALA A 402 -38.46 -38.28 4.76
C ALA A 402 -38.58 -36.76 4.66
N GLY A 403 -39.18 -36.30 3.58
CA GLY A 403 -39.28 -34.87 3.28
C GLY A 403 -40.50 -34.54 2.43
N GLU A 404 -40.46 -33.39 1.78
CA GLU A 404 -41.55 -32.98 0.90
C GLU A 404 -41.66 -33.90 -0.33
N PRO A 405 -42.88 -34.10 -0.87
CA PRO A 405 -43.07 -34.97 -2.01
C PRO A 405 -42.32 -34.42 -3.23
N HIS A 406 -41.56 -35.28 -3.91
CA HIS A 406 -40.76 -34.87 -5.07
C HIS A 406 -40.71 -35.92 -6.17
N PHE A 407 -40.51 -35.44 -7.41
CA PHE A 407 -40.33 -36.27 -8.59
C PHE A 407 -38.91 -36.86 -8.66
N LEU A 408 -38.83 -38.07 -9.22
CA LEU A 408 -37.61 -38.69 -9.71
C LEU A 408 -37.59 -38.64 -11.24
N ARG A 409 -36.42 -38.73 -11.86
CA ARG A 409 -36.32 -38.66 -13.35
C ARG A 409 -36.73 -39.94 -14.07
N THR A 410 -36.96 -41.04 -13.37
CA THR A 410 -37.22 -42.36 -13.98
C THR A 410 -38.67 -42.46 -14.46
N VAL A 411 -38.86 -42.89 -15.70
CA VAL A 411 -40.17 -43.04 -16.37
C VAL A 411 -40.59 -44.52 -16.41
N ASP A 412 -41.88 -44.80 -16.22
CA ASP A 412 -42.54 -46.11 -16.39
C ASP A 412 -43.80 -45.95 -17.25
N GLY A 413 -43.66 -46.15 -18.57
CA GLY A 413 -44.77 -45.97 -19.52
C GLY A 413 -45.17 -44.50 -19.66
N ASP A 414 -46.43 -44.18 -19.36
CA ASP A 414 -47.00 -42.83 -19.36
C ASP A 414 -46.87 -42.12 -17.99
N LYS A 415 -46.13 -42.72 -17.05
CA LYS A 415 -45.97 -42.23 -15.67
C LYS A 415 -44.52 -41.97 -15.32
N ILE A 416 -44.33 -41.15 -14.30
CA ILE A 416 -43.04 -40.87 -13.69
C ILE A 416 -43.01 -41.37 -12.24
N TYR A 417 -41.84 -41.80 -11.77
CA TYR A 417 -41.66 -42.13 -10.36
C TYR A 417 -41.60 -40.86 -9.50
N ALA A 418 -42.26 -40.90 -8.36
CA ALA A 418 -42.26 -39.83 -7.37
C ALA A 418 -42.33 -40.41 -5.96
N VAL A 419 -41.84 -39.66 -4.98
CA VAL A 419 -41.78 -40.08 -3.57
C VAL A 419 -42.69 -39.18 -2.76
N ASP A 420 -43.56 -39.76 -1.93
CA ASP A 420 -44.43 -39.01 -1.02
C ASP A 420 -43.76 -38.68 0.31
N SER A 421 -44.44 -37.91 1.18
CA SER A 421 -43.91 -37.50 2.48
C SER A 421 -43.63 -38.64 3.47
N ASN A 422 -44.09 -39.86 3.18
CA ASN A 422 -43.82 -41.05 3.97
C ASN A 422 -42.78 -41.96 3.29
N GLU A 423 -41.98 -41.42 2.35
CA GLU A 423 -40.97 -42.13 1.55
C GLU A 423 -41.54 -43.24 0.66
N ASN A 424 -42.86 -43.28 0.40
CA ASN A 424 -43.40 -44.31 -0.48
C ASN A 424 -43.15 -43.95 -1.94
N MET A 425 -42.59 -44.91 -2.68
CA MET A 425 -42.36 -44.82 -4.12
C MET A 425 -43.68 -45.01 -4.88
N ASN A 426 -44.13 -43.98 -5.57
CA ASN A 426 -45.36 -43.94 -6.33
C ASN A 426 -45.10 -43.77 -7.83
N ARG A 427 -46.06 -44.17 -8.65
CA ARG A 427 -46.08 -43.91 -10.10
C ARG A 427 -47.23 -42.98 -10.43
N VAL A 428 -46.90 -41.77 -10.83
CA VAL A 428 -47.86 -40.67 -10.98
C VAL A 428 -47.88 -40.17 -12.42
N LEU A 429 -49.03 -39.65 -12.84
CA LEU A 429 -49.12 -38.89 -14.07
C LEU A 429 -48.50 -37.51 -13.81
N PRO A 430 -47.54 -37.05 -14.65
CA PRO A 430 -46.89 -35.74 -14.45
C PRO A 430 -47.83 -34.58 -14.78
N ALA A 431 -48.59 -34.68 -15.87
CA ALA A 431 -49.45 -33.62 -16.37
C ALA A 431 -50.42 -33.08 -15.31
N GLY A 432 -50.25 -31.81 -14.94
CA GLY A 432 -51.12 -31.10 -13.99
C GLY A 432 -50.95 -31.52 -12.53
N ASN A 433 -49.90 -32.27 -12.20
CA ASN A 433 -49.61 -32.70 -10.85
C ASN A 433 -48.76 -31.64 -10.12
N GLU A 434 -49.38 -30.96 -9.15
CA GLU A 434 -48.74 -29.96 -8.28
C GLU A 434 -48.45 -30.53 -6.88
N ASP A 435 -48.74 -31.81 -6.63
CA ASP A 435 -48.53 -32.46 -5.33
C ASP A 435 -47.05 -32.80 -5.07
N TYR A 436 -46.22 -32.80 -6.11
CA TYR A 436 -44.80 -33.12 -6.04
C TYR A 436 -43.98 -31.99 -6.66
N GLY A 437 -42.90 -31.59 -5.99
CA GLY A 437 -41.93 -30.65 -6.53
C GLY A 437 -40.70 -31.36 -7.10
N ALA A 438 -39.64 -30.58 -7.31
CA ALA A 438 -38.42 -31.05 -7.94
C ALA A 438 -37.23 -30.88 -6.99
N ARG A 439 -36.49 -31.96 -6.72
CA ARG A 439 -35.33 -31.94 -5.81
C ARG A 439 -34.03 -32.16 -6.59
N PRO A 440 -33.42 -31.09 -7.13
CA PRO A 440 -32.25 -31.24 -7.97
C PRO A 440 -31.01 -31.63 -7.17
N PHE A 441 -30.12 -32.39 -7.79
CA PHE A 441 -28.75 -32.56 -7.38
C PHE A 441 -27.79 -31.94 -8.40
N ILE A 442 -26.62 -31.58 -7.92
CA ILE A 442 -25.49 -31.02 -8.69
C ILE A 442 -24.23 -31.84 -8.41
N LEU A 443 -23.22 -31.68 -9.28
CA LEU A 443 -21.90 -32.26 -9.07
C LEU A 443 -20.84 -31.18 -8.94
N LEU A 444 -19.92 -31.37 -8.00
CA LEU A 444 -18.72 -30.53 -7.80
C LEU A 444 -17.46 -31.40 -7.80
N ASN A 445 -16.31 -30.85 -8.22
CA ASN A 445 -15.03 -31.55 -8.09
C ASN A 445 -14.66 -31.74 -6.62
N LYS A 446 -13.94 -32.80 -6.25
CA LYS A 446 -13.39 -32.91 -4.89
C LYS A 446 -12.58 -31.66 -4.52
N PRO A 447 -12.69 -31.15 -3.28
CA PRO A 447 -11.85 -30.06 -2.83
C PRO A 447 -10.37 -30.46 -2.88
N VAL A 448 -9.52 -29.52 -3.28
CA VAL A 448 -8.07 -29.65 -3.17
C VAL A 448 -7.71 -29.27 -1.74
N THR A 449 -7.52 -30.27 -0.90
CA THR A 449 -7.24 -30.10 0.53
C THR A 449 -5.78 -30.40 0.85
N GLY A 450 -5.30 -29.84 1.95
CA GLY A 450 -3.92 -30.01 2.40
C GLY A 450 -2.91 -29.03 1.80
N GLU A 451 -3.34 -28.13 0.91
CA GLU A 451 -2.56 -26.97 0.55
C GLU A 451 -2.50 -26.02 1.74
N THR A 452 -1.28 -25.68 2.16
CA THR A 452 -1.04 -24.73 3.23
C THR A 452 -0.48 -23.46 2.65
N ALA A 453 -1.08 -22.32 3.00
CA ALA A 453 -0.50 -21.02 2.71
C ALA A 453 0.95 -20.97 3.21
N GLU A 454 1.84 -20.38 2.40
CA GLU A 454 3.23 -20.20 2.79
C GLU A 454 3.29 -19.45 4.12
N PRO A 455 3.97 -20.00 5.14
CA PRO A 455 3.98 -19.41 6.46
C PRO A 455 4.76 -18.10 6.46
N ALA A 456 4.18 -17.07 7.09
CA ALA A 456 4.91 -15.85 7.44
C ALA A 456 5.64 -16.07 8.77
N ASN A 457 6.97 -16.08 8.72
CA ASN A 457 7.82 -16.24 9.90
C ASN A 457 8.43 -14.91 10.28
N TRP A 458 7.81 -14.21 11.22
CA TRP A 458 8.29 -12.90 11.66
C TRP A 458 9.36 -13.03 12.72
N LYS A 459 10.33 -12.12 12.67
CA LYS A 459 11.41 -11.93 13.64
C LYS A 459 11.45 -10.50 14.15
N VAL A 460 11.91 -10.35 15.39
CA VAL A 460 12.15 -9.02 15.97
C VAL A 460 13.08 -8.23 15.05
N GLY A 461 12.67 -7.01 14.70
CA GLY A 461 13.36 -6.17 13.72
C GLY A 461 12.78 -6.21 12.31
N ASP A 462 11.96 -7.22 11.95
CA ASP A 462 11.28 -7.24 10.66
C ASP A 462 10.37 -6.02 10.50
N VAL A 463 10.24 -5.56 9.27
CA VAL A 463 9.52 -4.32 8.94
C VAL A 463 8.26 -4.63 8.15
N GLN A 464 7.21 -3.85 8.42
CA GLN A 464 5.98 -3.82 7.65
C GLN A 464 5.60 -2.37 7.33
N MET A 465 5.18 -2.14 6.09
CA MET A 465 4.69 -0.84 5.62
C MET A 465 3.18 -0.88 5.58
N ARG A 466 2.52 0.08 6.23
CA ARG A 466 1.07 0.11 6.31
C ARG A 466 0.50 1.51 6.22
N GLN A 467 -0.54 1.65 5.41
CA GLN A 467 -1.27 2.90 5.30
C GLN A 467 -2.16 3.10 6.53
N VAL A 468 -1.97 4.23 7.23
CA VAL A 468 -2.85 4.68 8.31
C VAL A 468 -3.40 6.04 7.90
N GLY A 469 -4.68 6.06 7.52
CA GLY A 469 -5.31 7.23 6.93
C GLY A 469 -4.71 7.56 5.56
N LYS A 470 -4.17 8.78 5.40
CA LYS A 470 -3.62 9.23 4.11
C LYS A 470 -2.13 8.94 3.93
N LYS A 471 -1.45 8.40 4.94
CA LYS A 471 0.01 8.22 4.93
C LYS A 471 0.41 6.77 5.16
N THR A 472 1.51 6.38 4.55
CA THR A 472 2.14 5.08 4.80
C THR A 472 3.16 5.21 5.92
N TYR A 473 3.00 4.37 6.95
CA TYR A 473 3.88 4.31 8.11
C TYR A 473 4.66 3.01 8.11
N ARG A 474 5.89 3.10 8.62
CA ARG A 474 6.76 1.96 8.89
C ARG A 474 6.47 1.42 10.27
N PHE A 475 6.34 0.11 10.39
CA PHE A 475 6.18 -0.61 11.65
C PHE A 475 7.24 -1.69 11.76
N ARG A 476 7.69 -1.93 12.99
CA ARG A 476 8.72 -2.91 13.29
C ARG A 476 8.23 -3.95 14.26
N CYS A 477 8.58 -5.21 14.00
CA CYS A 477 8.34 -6.31 14.91
C CYS A 477 9.14 -6.11 16.20
N VAL A 478 8.45 -6.02 17.33
CA VAL A 478 9.03 -5.87 18.68
C VAL A 478 8.85 -7.12 19.54
N ASP A 479 7.98 -8.03 19.12
CA ASP A 479 7.74 -9.33 19.78
C ASP A 479 7.30 -10.34 18.72
N GLU A 480 8.03 -11.45 18.56
CA GLU A 480 7.66 -12.52 17.62
C GLU A 480 6.66 -13.54 18.22
N ASP A 481 6.36 -13.42 19.51
CA ASP A 481 5.49 -14.34 20.27
C ASP A 481 4.49 -13.55 21.14
N TYR A 482 3.90 -12.53 20.52
CA TYR A 482 2.82 -11.75 21.12
C TYR A 482 1.57 -12.60 21.26
N SER A 483 1.04 -12.59 22.47
CA SER A 483 -0.18 -13.27 22.87
C SER A 483 -1.17 -12.21 23.32
N ASP A 484 -2.39 -12.25 22.81
CA ASP A 484 -3.48 -11.47 23.40
C ASP A 484 -3.88 -12.05 24.77
N LYS A 485 -4.99 -11.61 25.39
CA LYS A 485 -5.41 -12.08 26.72
C LYS A 485 -6.54 -13.15 26.69
N GLN A 486 -6.84 -13.75 25.52
CA GLN A 486 -7.88 -14.78 25.37
C GLN A 486 -7.36 -16.23 25.37
N ASP A 487 -7.98 -17.13 26.16
CA ASP A 487 -7.64 -18.56 26.11
C ASP A 487 -7.78 -19.15 24.68
N GLY A 488 -6.73 -19.83 24.19
CA GLY A 488 -6.69 -20.43 22.84
C GLY A 488 -5.82 -19.69 21.80
N HIS A 489 -4.92 -18.81 22.26
CA HIS A 489 -4.10 -17.90 21.45
C HIS A 489 -3.55 -18.45 20.14
N ARG A 490 -3.78 -17.70 19.05
CA ARG A 490 -2.96 -17.76 17.84
C ARG A 490 -1.64 -17.04 18.09
N ARG A 491 -0.53 -17.75 17.93
CA ARG A 491 0.82 -17.18 18.01
C ARG A 491 0.94 -16.04 16.99
N SER A 492 1.32 -14.84 17.44
CA SER A 492 1.35 -13.66 16.59
C SER A 492 2.61 -12.83 16.85
N ALA A 493 3.02 -12.02 15.88
CA ALA A 493 4.09 -11.05 16.03
C ALA A 493 3.53 -9.63 16.20
N LEU A 494 3.99 -8.88 17.20
CA LEU A 494 3.59 -7.50 17.46
C LEU A 494 4.49 -6.53 16.69
N PHE A 495 3.85 -5.68 15.88
CA PHE A 495 4.49 -4.62 15.12
C PHE A 495 4.14 -3.25 15.71
N LEU A 496 5.13 -2.48 16.12
CA LEU A 496 4.99 -1.13 16.67
C LEU A 496 5.39 -0.09 15.61
N CYS A 497 4.65 1.01 15.51
CA CYS A 497 4.97 2.09 14.58
C CYS A 497 6.34 2.71 14.91
N ASP A 498 7.18 2.89 13.89
CA ASP A 498 8.52 3.48 13.99
C ASP A 498 8.50 5.02 14.07
N SER A 499 7.33 5.62 14.24
CA SER A 499 7.13 7.07 14.38
C SER A 499 5.92 7.40 15.25
N VAL A 500 5.89 8.62 15.79
CA VAL A 500 4.69 9.15 16.47
C VAL A 500 3.80 9.86 15.44
N ILE A 501 2.57 9.38 15.30
CA ILE A 501 1.52 10.08 14.55
C ILE A 501 1.13 11.31 15.35
N ARG A 502 1.41 12.50 14.82
CA ARG A 502 1.16 13.78 15.49
C ARG A 502 -0.33 14.03 15.74
N ALA A 503 -0.64 14.78 16.78
CA ALA A 503 -2.01 15.18 17.11
C ALA A 503 -2.67 15.98 15.97
N ASP A 504 -1.90 16.72 15.16
CA ASP A 504 -2.42 17.54 14.06
C ASP A 504 -2.60 16.78 12.73
N ILE A 505 -2.61 15.44 12.76
CA ILE A 505 -2.62 14.56 11.57
C ILE A 505 -3.74 14.86 10.56
N ASP A 506 -4.90 15.31 11.02
CA ASP A 506 -6.06 15.62 10.17
C ASP A 506 -6.14 17.10 9.75
N SER A 507 -5.12 17.89 10.08
CA SER A 507 -5.04 19.28 9.67
C SER A 507 -4.90 19.40 8.17
N THR A 508 -5.51 20.45 7.62
CA THR A 508 -5.35 20.85 6.22
C THR A 508 -4.57 22.17 6.16
N ASN A 509 -4.23 22.61 4.95
CA ASN A 509 -3.57 23.92 4.75
C ASN A 509 -4.44 25.10 5.22
N THR A 510 -5.74 24.90 5.43
CA THR A 510 -6.71 25.93 5.80
C THR A 510 -7.29 25.77 7.19
N GLU A 511 -7.16 24.59 7.82
CA GLU A 511 -7.79 24.28 9.09
C GLU A 511 -6.89 23.41 9.97
N LEU A 512 -6.52 23.92 11.15
CA LEU A 512 -5.78 23.17 12.15
C LEU A 512 -6.75 22.27 12.94
N LYS A 513 -6.66 20.95 12.75
CA LYS A 513 -7.43 19.95 13.48
C LYS A 513 -6.52 19.11 14.35
N LYS A 514 -6.76 19.15 15.65
CA LYS A 514 -5.97 18.40 16.63
C LYS A 514 -6.81 17.27 17.22
N LEU A 515 -6.21 16.09 17.24
CA LEU A 515 -6.76 14.88 17.81
C LEU A 515 -6.34 14.77 19.27
N THR A 516 -7.32 14.73 20.18
CA THR A 516 -7.13 14.52 21.62
C THR A 516 -7.55 13.10 22.01
N PHE A 517 -7.30 12.68 23.26
CA PHE A 517 -7.71 11.37 23.72
C PHE A 517 -9.25 11.22 23.71
N GLY A 518 -9.95 12.19 24.30
CA GLY A 518 -11.41 12.20 24.39
C GLY A 518 -11.92 12.95 25.61
N THR A 519 -13.21 12.77 25.92
CA THR A 519 -13.86 13.43 27.06
C THR A 519 -13.48 12.83 28.41
N ASN A 520 -13.02 11.59 28.45
CA ASN A 520 -12.48 10.91 29.63
C ASN A 520 -11.43 9.86 29.20
N ASN A 521 -10.85 9.16 30.18
CA ASN A 521 -9.79 8.19 29.98
C ASN A 521 -10.26 6.79 29.53
N ASN A 522 -11.53 6.64 29.11
CA ASN A 522 -12.06 5.38 28.61
C ASN A 522 -11.63 5.14 27.14
N TYR A 523 -10.65 4.26 26.94
CA TYR A 523 -10.16 3.94 25.60
C TYR A 523 -11.24 3.39 24.65
N LYS A 524 -12.24 2.63 25.17
CA LYS A 524 -13.30 1.99 24.37
C LYS A 524 -14.10 2.99 23.54
N ILE A 525 -14.31 4.20 24.07
CA ILE A 525 -15.09 5.27 23.43
C ILE A 525 -14.20 6.47 23.04
N SER A 526 -12.89 6.34 23.16
CA SER A 526 -11.94 7.42 22.91
C SER A 526 -11.93 7.87 21.45
N SER A 527 -11.63 9.15 21.23
CA SER A 527 -11.43 9.72 19.90
C SER A 527 -10.26 9.04 19.17
N ILE A 528 -9.23 8.63 19.92
CA ILE A 528 -8.04 7.94 19.39
C ILE A 528 -8.40 6.59 18.81
N ARG A 529 -9.10 5.75 19.57
CA ARG A 529 -9.56 4.43 19.10
C ARG A 529 -10.48 4.56 17.88
N ASN A 530 -11.42 5.51 17.93
CA ASN A 530 -12.32 5.77 16.81
C ASN A 530 -11.53 6.19 15.56
N TRP A 531 -10.52 7.05 15.71
CA TRP A 531 -9.66 7.46 14.61
C TRP A 531 -8.85 6.29 14.05
N LEU A 532 -8.21 5.47 14.89
CA LEU A 532 -7.46 4.29 14.46
C LEU A 532 -8.34 3.31 13.69
N ASN A 533 -9.53 2.98 14.21
CA ASN A 533 -10.46 2.05 13.58
C ASN A 533 -10.97 2.56 12.22
N LYS A 534 -11.27 3.86 12.12
CA LYS A 534 -11.66 4.49 10.86
C LYS A 534 -10.54 4.44 9.83
N ASN A 535 -9.29 4.60 10.28
CA ASN A 535 -8.11 4.69 9.42
C ASN A 535 -7.41 3.33 9.18
N SER A 536 -7.92 2.24 9.78
CA SER A 536 -7.51 0.85 9.55
C SER A 536 -8.45 0.06 8.63
N ALA A 537 -9.60 0.63 8.25
CA ALA A 537 -10.65 -0.12 7.55
C ALA A 537 -10.37 -0.40 6.07
N ASN A 538 -9.59 0.46 5.41
CA ASN A 538 -9.28 0.39 3.98
C ASN A 538 -7.83 0.02 3.68
N SER A 539 -7.03 -0.26 4.71
CA SER A 539 -5.60 -0.50 4.59
C SER A 539 -5.29 -1.99 4.53
N SER A 540 -4.17 -2.34 3.89
CA SER A 540 -3.64 -3.70 3.64
C SER A 540 -3.38 -4.55 4.89
N PHE A 541 -3.92 -4.17 6.04
CA PHE A 541 -4.07 -4.99 7.23
C PHE A 541 -5.18 -6.02 6.98
N ASN A 542 -4.92 -7.01 6.12
CA ASN A 542 -5.75 -8.21 6.01
C ASN A 542 -5.59 -9.03 7.31
N LEU A 543 -6.09 -8.47 8.41
CA LEU A 543 -5.89 -8.94 9.77
C LEU A 543 -7.25 -9.09 10.46
N GLU A 544 -7.45 -10.25 11.04
CA GLU A 544 -8.46 -10.44 12.06
C GLU A 544 -8.19 -9.49 13.24
N PRO A 545 -9.22 -8.84 13.80
CA PRO A 545 -9.08 -8.06 15.02
C PRO A 545 -8.56 -8.90 16.19
N ILE A 546 -7.62 -8.37 16.97
CA ILE A 546 -7.08 -9.06 18.17
C ILE A 546 -7.66 -8.47 19.45
N SER A 547 -7.67 -9.22 20.55
CA SER A 547 -8.16 -8.70 21.82
C SER A 547 -7.19 -7.71 22.46
N ILE A 548 -7.67 -6.51 22.76
CA ILE A 548 -6.83 -5.41 23.31
C ILE A 548 -7.34 -4.86 24.65
N GLY A 549 -8.32 -5.52 25.26
CA GLY A 549 -8.90 -5.11 26.54
C GLY A 549 -7.85 -4.95 27.64
N VAL A 550 -7.94 -3.85 28.39
CA VAL A 550 -7.16 -3.64 29.61
C VAL A 550 -8.05 -3.95 30.81
N ASN A 551 -7.54 -4.79 31.72
CA ASN A 551 -8.24 -5.18 32.94
C ASN A 551 -7.68 -4.43 34.16
N THR A 552 -6.75 -3.50 33.93
CA THR A 552 -5.99 -2.86 35.00
C THR A 552 -5.88 -1.37 34.73
N ALA A 553 -6.12 -0.58 35.77
CA ALA A 553 -5.81 0.85 35.85
C ALA A 553 -4.67 1.05 36.85
N TYR A 554 -4.03 2.22 36.81
CA TYR A 554 -2.88 2.49 37.68
C TYR A 554 -2.99 3.85 38.36
N THR A 555 -2.38 3.98 39.54
CA THR A 555 -1.98 5.26 40.12
C THR A 555 -0.46 5.40 40.16
N GLY A 556 0.03 6.64 40.20
CA GLY A 556 1.47 6.96 40.26
C GLY A 556 2.08 7.31 38.91
N SER A 557 3.42 7.29 38.85
CA SER A 557 4.20 7.56 37.65
C SER A 557 5.60 6.99 37.80
N THR A 558 6.27 6.77 36.68
CA THR A 558 7.68 6.34 36.67
C THR A 558 8.64 7.53 36.80
N ILE A 559 9.89 7.25 37.15
CA ILE A 559 10.92 8.26 37.40
C ILE A 559 11.26 9.02 36.10
N ALA A 560 11.17 10.35 36.12
CA ALA A 560 11.67 11.21 35.04
C ALA A 560 13.17 10.96 34.79
N GLY A 561 13.54 10.77 33.53
CA GLY A 561 14.90 10.48 33.08
C GLY A 561 15.29 9.01 33.17
N ALA A 562 14.34 8.09 33.39
CA ALA A 562 14.62 6.66 33.47
C ALA A 562 14.84 6.02 32.08
N TRP A 563 14.20 6.51 31.02
CA TRP A 563 14.34 6.01 29.64
C TRP A 563 14.16 4.49 29.53
N GLU A 564 15.14 3.74 29.01
CA GLU A 564 15.05 2.27 28.90
C GLU A 564 15.10 1.56 30.26
N GLN A 565 15.49 2.27 31.33
CA GLN A 565 15.59 1.76 32.71
C GLN A 565 14.30 1.97 33.52
N LEU A 566 13.15 2.16 32.84
CA LEU A 566 11.85 2.26 33.48
C LEU A 566 11.59 1.07 34.43
N ASP A 567 11.19 1.41 35.65
CA ASP A 567 10.72 0.48 36.65
C ASP A 567 9.30 0.85 37.11
N ASP A 568 8.57 -0.15 37.58
CA ASP A 568 7.17 -0.04 37.99
C ASP A 568 7.01 0.19 39.51
N SER A 569 8.09 0.42 40.26
CA SER A 569 8.05 0.50 41.73
C SER A 569 7.19 1.64 42.28
N ARG A 570 6.94 2.66 41.47
CA ARG A 570 6.11 3.83 41.79
C ARG A 570 4.70 3.76 41.18
N LEU A 571 4.37 2.67 40.50
CA LEU A 571 3.06 2.40 39.94
C LEU A 571 2.31 1.44 40.87
N SER A 572 1.06 1.77 41.18
CA SER A 572 0.15 0.87 41.90
C SER A 572 -0.93 0.38 40.94
N HIS A 573 -1.09 -0.93 40.81
CA HIS A 573 -2.07 -1.54 39.92
C HIS A 573 -3.42 -1.72 40.63
N HIS A 574 -4.50 -1.53 39.89
CA HIS A 574 -5.88 -1.67 40.36
C HIS A 574 -6.70 -2.45 39.33
N ASP A 575 -7.36 -3.52 39.76
CA ASP A 575 -8.22 -4.32 38.88
C ASP A 575 -9.51 -3.54 38.56
N ILE A 576 -9.84 -3.46 37.27
CA ILE A 576 -11.06 -2.81 36.76
C ILE A 576 -11.98 -3.79 36.01
N GLY A 577 -11.66 -5.09 36.07
CA GLY A 577 -12.44 -6.16 35.46
C GLY A 577 -12.19 -6.33 33.95
N PHE A 578 -12.71 -7.44 33.42
CA PHE A 578 -12.54 -7.80 32.01
C PHE A 578 -13.23 -6.80 31.06
N GLN A 579 -12.51 -6.34 30.05
CA GLN A 579 -13.05 -5.48 29.00
C GLN A 579 -12.99 -6.15 27.63
N TYR A 580 -14.14 -6.51 27.07
CA TYR A 580 -14.20 -7.01 25.71
C TYR A 580 -13.99 -5.88 24.69
N MET A 581 -12.88 -5.97 23.95
CA MET A 581 -12.50 -5.06 22.88
C MET A 581 -11.56 -5.78 21.91
N GLN A 582 -11.86 -5.67 20.61
CA GLN A 582 -10.99 -6.18 19.55
C GLN A 582 -10.79 -5.11 18.49
N ASP A 583 -9.55 -4.85 18.09
CA ASP A 583 -9.20 -3.88 17.05
C ASP A 583 -7.99 -4.38 16.23
N ARG A 584 -7.75 -3.78 15.05
CA ARG A 584 -6.60 -4.07 14.18
C ARG A 584 -5.38 -3.20 14.50
N LEU A 585 -5.62 -1.94 14.88
CA LEU A 585 -4.60 -1.00 15.35
C LEU A 585 -4.96 -0.53 16.75
N PHE A 586 -3.96 -0.42 17.62
CA PHE A 586 -4.18 -0.03 19.01
C PHE A 586 -2.96 0.66 19.61
N CYS A 587 -3.18 1.49 20.64
CA CYS A 587 -2.09 2.06 21.45
C CYS A 587 -1.66 1.02 22.49
N LEU A 588 -0.38 0.94 22.85
CA LEU A 588 0.09 0.01 23.89
C LEU A 588 -0.60 0.24 25.25
N SER A 589 -0.74 -0.81 26.05
CA SER A 589 -1.12 -0.70 27.47
C SER A 589 0.09 -0.37 28.34
N MET A 590 -0.14 -0.03 29.61
CA MET A 590 0.93 0.10 30.60
C MET A 590 1.77 -1.18 30.71
N GLU A 591 1.15 -2.36 30.76
CA GLU A 591 1.88 -3.63 30.85
C GLU A 591 2.77 -3.87 29.63
N GLU A 592 2.25 -3.59 28.43
CA GLU A 592 3.00 -3.71 27.19
C GLU A 592 4.12 -2.67 27.12
N ALA A 593 3.86 -1.43 27.53
CA ALA A 593 4.88 -0.39 27.57
C ALA A 593 6.04 -0.75 28.50
N LEU A 594 5.75 -1.32 29.68
CA LEU A 594 6.76 -1.80 30.63
C LEU A 594 7.51 -3.04 30.10
N LYS A 595 6.81 -3.96 29.43
CA LYS A 595 7.39 -5.14 28.77
C LYS A 595 8.36 -4.73 27.66
N TYR A 596 7.98 -3.77 26.83
CA TYR A 596 8.73 -3.29 25.66
C TYR A 596 9.43 -1.95 25.91
N ARG A 597 9.85 -1.67 27.16
CA ARG A 597 10.42 -0.38 27.59
C ARG A 597 11.63 0.10 26.77
N GLU A 598 12.39 -0.81 26.19
CA GLU A 598 13.52 -0.49 25.30
C GLU A 598 13.06 0.12 23.97
N GLU A 599 11.87 -0.25 23.49
CA GLU A 599 11.35 0.16 22.19
C GLU A 599 10.60 1.50 22.25
N LEU A 600 10.25 1.97 23.44
CA LEU A 600 9.49 3.22 23.64
C LEU A 600 10.20 4.47 23.10
N TRP A 601 11.53 4.42 23.01
CA TRP A 601 12.38 5.56 22.66
C TRP A 601 13.13 5.38 21.32
N ARG A 602 12.95 4.23 20.67
CA ARG A 602 13.62 3.86 19.42
C ARG A 602 12.71 4.16 18.23
N PHE A 603 13.21 4.97 17.29
CA PHE A 603 12.50 5.38 16.07
C PHE A 603 13.42 5.28 14.84
N GLY A 604 12.93 4.69 13.76
CA GLY A 604 13.77 4.45 12.57
C GLY A 604 14.96 3.54 12.88
N ASN A 605 16.07 3.69 12.16
CA ASN A 605 17.23 2.79 12.28
C ASN A 605 18.26 3.21 13.36
N SER A 606 17.96 4.26 14.12
CA SER A 606 18.85 4.79 15.16
C SER A 606 18.51 4.21 16.53
N GLN A 607 19.54 4.01 17.36
CA GLN A 607 19.33 3.65 18.77
C GLN A 607 18.91 4.90 19.55
N ASN A 608 17.82 4.77 20.33
CA ASN A 608 17.31 5.72 21.32
C ASN A 608 17.39 7.21 20.88
N ASN A 609 16.37 7.66 20.15
CA ASN A 609 16.34 8.96 19.47
C ASN A 609 14.98 9.68 19.59
N PRO A 610 14.44 9.87 20.81
CA PRO A 610 13.13 10.47 21.04
C PRO A 610 13.00 11.89 20.47
N ASP A 611 14.09 12.68 20.51
CA ASP A 611 14.13 14.05 19.97
C ASP A 611 13.76 14.14 18.48
N SER A 612 13.95 13.06 17.71
CA SER A 612 13.56 13.01 16.30
C SER A 612 12.06 13.09 16.08
N GLN A 613 11.26 12.78 17.10
CA GLN A 613 9.80 12.77 17.05
C GLN A 613 9.17 13.98 17.76
N VAL A 614 9.93 14.69 18.59
CA VAL A 614 9.40 15.76 19.44
C VAL A 614 8.94 16.94 18.58
N SER A 615 7.70 17.36 18.80
CA SER A 615 7.13 18.57 18.22
C SER A 615 6.05 19.15 19.15
N PRO A 616 5.50 20.35 18.86
CA PRO A 616 4.35 20.87 19.60
C PRO A 616 3.12 19.95 19.62
N TYR A 617 3.05 18.97 18.71
CA TYR A 617 1.93 18.04 18.55
C TYR A 617 2.33 16.57 18.79
N SER A 618 3.54 16.34 19.31
CA SER A 618 4.10 15.01 19.60
C SER A 618 5.19 15.09 20.68
N GLN A 619 4.87 15.71 21.82
CA GLN A 619 5.75 15.69 23.01
C GLN A 619 5.86 14.29 23.63
N GLY A 620 4.93 13.42 23.25
CA GLY A 620 4.85 12.03 23.66
C GLY A 620 3.72 11.33 22.91
N TYR A 621 3.28 10.19 23.42
CA TYR A 621 2.13 9.48 22.88
C TYR A 621 1.30 8.79 23.95
N TYR A 622 0.00 8.66 23.68
CA TYR A 622 -0.95 8.04 24.59
C TYR A 622 -0.75 6.52 24.74
N LEU A 623 -0.93 6.03 25.96
CA LEU A 623 -1.21 4.62 26.24
C LEU A 623 -2.73 4.40 26.36
N ARG A 624 -3.19 3.17 26.20
CA ARG A 624 -4.62 2.83 26.36
C ARG A 624 -5.06 2.57 27.80
N THR A 625 -4.16 2.76 28.77
CA THR A 625 -4.41 2.45 30.19
C THR A 625 -4.89 3.70 30.95
N PRO A 626 -6.04 3.64 31.65
CA PRO A 626 -6.58 4.77 32.41
C PRO A 626 -5.83 4.98 33.74
N PHE A 627 -5.84 6.23 34.21
CA PHE A 627 -5.55 6.53 35.62
C PHE A 627 -6.72 6.04 36.49
N TYR A 628 -6.41 5.44 37.63
CA TYR A 628 -7.42 4.93 38.55
C TYR A 628 -7.99 6.04 39.43
N GLU A 629 -9.30 6.23 39.33
CA GLU A 629 -10.09 7.10 40.20
C GLU A 629 -11.31 6.32 40.71
N GLU A 630 -11.75 6.64 41.92
CA GLU A 630 -12.95 6.07 42.53
C GLU A 630 -14.09 7.10 42.52
N ASP A 631 -15.32 6.63 42.29
CA ASP A 631 -16.53 7.40 42.50
C ASP A 631 -16.87 7.54 44.00
N GLU A 632 -17.97 8.23 44.33
CA GLU A 632 -18.43 8.41 45.72
C GLU A 632 -18.73 7.09 46.46
N ARG A 633 -18.81 5.96 45.73
CA ARG A 633 -19.12 4.62 46.25
C ARG A 633 -17.88 3.72 46.32
N GLY A 634 -16.70 4.23 45.96
CA GLY A 634 -15.45 3.46 45.93
C GLY A 634 -15.33 2.53 44.71
N ALA A 635 -16.14 2.75 43.66
CA ALA A 635 -16.06 2.00 42.41
C ALA A 635 -15.20 2.75 41.39
N PHE A 636 -14.48 2.02 40.54
CA PHE A 636 -13.68 2.63 39.46
C PHE A 636 -14.55 3.51 38.55
N GLN A 637 -14.07 4.73 38.30
CA GLN A 637 -14.68 5.66 37.35
C GLN A 637 -13.65 6.18 36.34
N ASN A 638 -14.13 6.53 35.14
CA ASN A 638 -13.27 7.09 34.10
C ASN A 638 -13.10 8.60 34.32
N GLY A 639 -11.88 9.02 34.66
CA GLY A 639 -11.51 10.41 34.93
C GLY A 639 -10.94 11.14 33.72
N SER A 640 -10.33 12.30 33.97
CA SER A 640 -9.70 13.13 32.93
C SER A 640 -8.22 12.81 32.70
N ASP A 641 -7.61 11.93 33.49
CA ASP A 641 -6.19 11.61 33.41
C ASP A 641 -5.94 10.26 32.69
N ILE A 642 -5.06 10.28 31.68
CA ILE A 642 -4.67 9.12 30.89
C ILE A 642 -3.14 8.99 30.87
N TYR A 643 -2.62 7.77 30.88
CA TYR A 643 -1.17 7.56 30.81
C TYR A 643 -0.60 7.88 29.43
N VAL A 644 0.58 8.49 29.43
CA VAL A 644 1.37 8.85 28.25
C VAL A 644 2.81 8.40 28.44
N VAL A 645 3.48 8.09 27.33
CA VAL A 645 4.94 8.02 27.25
C VAL A 645 5.44 9.41 26.90
N ASP A 646 6.24 10.02 27.79
CA ASP A 646 6.80 11.36 27.64
C ASP A 646 8.20 11.29 27.01
N LEU A 647 8.29 11.77 25.77
CA LEU A 647 9.54 11.77 25.00
C LEU A 647 10.50 12.90 25.43
N LEU A 648 10.00 13.93 26.12
CA LEU A 648 10.83 15.03 26.63
C LEU A 648 11.57 14.64 27.90
N ASN A 649 10.85 13.99 28.82
CA ASN A 649 11.38 13.65 30.14
C ASN A 649 11.74 12.17 30.31
N GLY A 650 11.49 11.33 29.31
CA GLY A 650 11.92 9.92 29.32
C GLY A 650 11.25 9.10 30.41
N ASN A 651 9.94 9.29 30.61
CA ASN A 651 9.15 8.56 31.59
C ASN A 651 7.70 8.32 31.14
N ILE A 652 6.99 7.52 31.93
CA ILE A 652 5.54 7.31 31.84
C ILE A 652 4.85 8.02 33.00
N HIS A 653 3.90 8.90 32.69
CA HIS A 653 3.07 9.65 33.64
C HIS A 653 1.68 9.93 33.06
N THR A 654 0.81 10.62 33.80
CA THR A 654 -0.53 11.00 33.31
C THR A 654 -0.55 12.37 32.63
N ALA A 655 -1.41 12.51 31.64
CA ALA A 655 -1.78 13.77 31.01
C ALA A 655 -3.31 13.90 30.91
N LEU A 656 -3.80 15.13 30.75
CA LEU A 656 -5.23 15.37 30.52
C LEU A 656 -5.68 14.75 29.20
N THR A 657 -6.85 14.14 29.18
CA THR A 657 -7.46 13.53 27.98
C THR A 657 -7.77 14.54 26.87
N THR A 658 -7.85 15.82 27.24
CA THR A 658 -8.05 16.95 26.32
C THR A 658 -6.73 17.53 25.79
N SER A 659 -5.58 16.97 26.17
CA SER A 659 -4.29 17.47 25.69
C SER A 659 -4.15 17.34 24.17
N GLU A 660 -3.65 18.41 23.57
CA GLU A 660 -3.41 18.51 22.12
C GLU A 660 -1.93 18.34 21.76
N THR A 661 -1.07 18.03 22.74
CA THR A 661 0.39 17.98 22.57
C THR A 661 0.94 16.56 22.42
N TYR A 662 0.12 15.53 22.67
CA TYR A 662 0.51 14.12 22.59
C TYR A 662 -0.07 13.49 21.33
N GLY A 663 0.76 12.71 20.63
CA GLY A 663 0.39 11.95 19.46
C GLY A 663 -0.04 10.52 19.77
N ILE A 664 0.03 9.67 18.75
CA ILE A 664 -0.32 8.25 18.82
C ILE A 664 0.84 7.43 18.26
N ARG A 665 1.19 6.34 18.94
CA ARG A 665 2.12 5.33 18.43
C ARG A 665 1.41 3.98 18.34
N PRO A 666 0.71 3.70 17.22
CA PRO A 666 -0.10 2.50 17.12
C PRO A 666 0.77 1.25 16.94
N ALA A 667 0.21 0.12 17.34
CA ALA A 667 0.72 -1.22 17.08
C ALA A 667 -0.37 -2.09 16.43
N PHE A 668 0.04 -3.16 15.77
CA PHE A 668 -0.83 -4.23 15.27
C PHE A 668 -0.14 -5.58 15.41
N ALA A 669 -0.88 -6.67 15.30
CA ALA A 669 -0.31 -8.02 15.32
C ALA A 669 -0.51 -8.74 13.98
N LEU A 670 0.47 -9.55 13.58
CA LEU A 670 0.40 -10.44 12.43
C LEU A 670 0.46 -11.90 12.88
N PRO A 671 -0.29 -12.82 12.26
CA PRO A 671 -0.17 -14.24 12.56
C PRO A 671 1.26 -14.74 12.35
N GLN A 672 1.71 -15.63 13.24
CA GLN A 672 2.97 -16.37 13.11
C GLN A 672 2.68 -17.76 12.52
N GLY A 673 3.40 -18.11 11.44
CA GLY A 673 3.27 -19.40 10.76
C GLY A 673 4.00 -20.57 11.42
#